data_AF-A0AAE2CDR7-F1
#
_entry.id   AF-A0AAE2CDR7-F1
#
_cell.length_a   1.000
_cell.length_b   1.000
_cell.length_c   1.000
_cell.angle_alpha   90.00
_cell.angle_beta   90.00
_cell.angle_gamma   90.00
#
_symmetry.space_group_name_H-M   'P 1'
#
loop_
_entity.id
_entity.type
_entity.pdbx_description
1 polymer ?
#
loop_
_entity_poly.entity_id
_entity_poly.type
_entity_poly.pdbx_seq_one_letter_code
_entity_poly.pdbx_strand_id
1 'polypeptide(L)'
;MDLPGKFDPKLMFFNTATEELDAYYPVRPECQADVAKTRFKARVGKTLSPRRWNAAFSQDGHLDIAGVLRRIQRGGIHPTIKGVVWEFLLGCYDPNSTFDERNEIRERRREQYAALKAVCQKMEPTIGSGKFITTAAVSDDGCPVQDDSANVNAEDDNGAMSNGGPSDEREVQWKLSLPQIGLDVVRTDRTLVFYEDEANQAKLWDVLAVYTWVDKDIGYVQGMNDICSPMVILIENEADAYWCFERAMRRLRENFRCTSTSMGVQSQLGTLAQIIKAIDPKLHNHLEEVDGGEYLFAIRMLMVLFRREFSFVDAMYLWEVMWAMEYNPNIYSLYEESSEPGSVKNGEKVNNKILKQYGKFERENMKTGWTDQRGALAVYLVASVLEKKNKQLLKEAQGLDDVVKILGEITGNLDAKKALKEALKIHKKYLSKASCIPAIPITYIPLVFILCLIAQYRMQAKKPEKFLKSISPYLRSQSIRSVKGKMAETIFAPALDGMKHVKSADGVMLTKPFLDVCKLILPVIDKFGAAMALVKSDIGGNITRLENKYLSNPTKYEHLYSMVKEEVDAKTAKGSSSCTNGLLWLTRAMDFLVELFRNLIHHQDWAMSQACTDSYNKTLKQWHGWLASSSFTVAMKLAPDRTKFLEVVGGKGDVNSDIEKFCTNFAPFLEENHKFLASVGMDGLKSS
;
A
#
# COMPACT_ATOMS: atom_id res chain seq x y z
N MET A 1 -37.30 -19.59 10.14
CA MET A 1 -36.40 -20.20 11.15
C MET A 1 -35.73 -21.40 10.50
N ASP A 2 -34.53 -21.21 9.97
CA ASP A 2 -33.57 -22.29 9.76
C ASP A 2 -32.30 -21.85 10.49
N LEU A 3 -31.97 -22.53 11.58
CA LEU A 3 -30.68 -22.38 12.25
C LEU A 3 -29.65 -23.18 11.43
N PRO A 4 -28.65 -22.57 10.78
CA PRO A 4 -27.56 -23.32 10.21
C PRO A 4 -26.67 -23.79 11.37
N GLY A 5 -26.70 -25.09 11.65
CA GLY A 5 -25.94 -25.67 12.74
C GLY A 5 -26.53 -26.99 13.22
N LYS A 6 -26.68 -27.97 12.32
CA LYS A 6 -26.73 -29.37 12.78
C LYS A 6 -25.38 -29.68 13.42
N PHE A 7 -25.39 -29.80 14.75
CA PHE A 7 -24.29 -30.33 15.55
C PHE A 7 -23.88 -31.69 14.96
N ASP A 8 -22.64 -31.83 14.50
CA ASP A 8 -22.06 -33.14 14.17
C ASP A 8 -21.74 -33.87 15.50
N PRO A 9 -22.35 -35.03 15.79
CA PRO A 9 -22.07 -35.81 16.99
C PRO A 9 -20.61 -36.28 17.11
N LYS A 10 -19.83 -36.25 16.02
CA LYS A 10 -18.41 -36.65 16.01
C LYS A 10 -17.48 -35.69 16.78
N LEU A 11 -17.95 -34.50 17.15
CA LEU A 11 -17.18 -33.50 17.91
C LEU A 11 -17.03 -33.82 19.42
N MET A 12 -17.56 -34.94 19.92
CA MET A 12 -17.54 -35.28 21.35
C MET A 12 -16.24 -35.92 21.87
N PHE A 13 -15.21 -36.14 21.03
CA PHE A 13 -14.01 -36.90 21.42
C PHE A 13 -12.68 -36.23 21.04
N PHE A 14 -12.48 -34.95 21.37
CA PHE A 14 -11.14 -34.35 21.31
C PHE A 14 -10.42 -34.49 22.64
N ASN A 15 -9.21 -35.06 22.62
CA ASN A 15 -8.39 -35.25 23.81
C ASN A 15 -7.65 -33.95 24.21
N THR A 16 -7.55 -32.97 23.30
CA THR A 16 -7.01 -31.64 23.60
C THR A 16 -7.70 -30.50 22.81
N ALA A 17 -7.71 -29.29 23.37
CA ALA A 17 -8.28 -28.08 22.73
C ALA A 17 -7.55 -27.62 21.44
N THR A 18 -6.44 -28.26 21.07
CA THR A 18 -5.71 -27.99 19.82
C THR A 18 -6.20 -28.91 18.70
N GLU A 19 -6.46 -30.19 18.98
CA GLU A 19 -7.11 -31.12 18.03
C GLU A 19 -8.51 -30.64 17.62
N GLU A 20 -9.23 -30.01 18.54
CA GLU A 20 -10.55 -29.40 18.26
C GLU A 20 -10.46 -28.21 17.27
N LEU A 21 -9.35 -27.45 17.27
CA LEU A 21 -9.15 -26.32 16.36
C LEU A 21 -8.71 -26.78 14.96
N ASP A 22 -7.84 -27.79 14.88
CA ASP A 22 -7.39 -28.37 13.62
C ASP A 22 -8.56 -29.04 12.87
N ALA A 23 -9.61 -29.46 13.58
CA ALA A 23 -10.86 -29.92 12.96
C ALA A 23 -11.66 -28.80 12.26
N TYR A 24 -11.56 -27.55 12.72
CA TYR A 24 -12.26 -26.41 12.10
C TYR A 24 -11.49 -25.80 10.94
N TYR A 25 -10.16 -25.83 11.00
CA TYR A 25 -9.28 -25.25 9.97
C TYR A 25 -8.19 -26.26 9.59
N PRO A 26 -8.57 -27.37 8.93
CA PRO A 26 -7.64 -28.44 8.61
C PRO A 26 -6.48 -27.93 7.75
N VAL A 27 -5.27 -28.25 8.20
CA VAL A 27 -4.00 -28.01 7.48
C VAL A 27 -3.66 -29.24 6.68
N ARG A 28 -3.18 -29.05 5.44
CA ARG A 28 -2.77 -30.14 4.56
C ARG A 28 -1.69 -30.98 5.23
N PRO A 29 -1.75 -32.32 5.17
CA PRO A 29 -0.80 -33.21 5.86
C PRO A 29 0.66 -32.87 5.59
N GLU A 30 1.01 -32.58 4.34
CA GLU A 30 2.36 -32.22 3.88
C GLU A 30 2.85 -30.85 4.41
N CYS A 31 1.94 -29.98 4.85
CA CYS A 31 2.26 -28.65 5.37
C CYS A 31 2.34 -28.59 6.90
N GLN A 32 1.99 -29.66 7.63
CA GLN A 32 1.87 -29.62 9.09
C GLN A 32 3.17 -29.22 9.81
N ALA A 33 4.34 -29.57 9.25
CA ALA A 33 5.64 -29.22 9.83
C ALA A 33 5.99 -27.73 9.65
N ASP A 34 5.48 -27.10 8.60
CA ASP A 34 5.83 -25.73 8.19
C ASP A 34 4.86 -24.67 8.73
N VAL A 35 3.70 -25.10 9.23
CA VAL A 35 2.68 -24.19 9.79
C VAL A 35 2.99 -23.88 11.25
N ALA A 36 3.02 -22.58 11.57
CA ALA A 36 3.16 -22.10 12.93
C ALA A 36 2.02 -22.64 13.81
N LYS A 37 2.36 -23.30 14.93
CA LYS A 37 1.38 -23.83 15.88
C LYS A 37 0.55 -22.71 16.50
N THR A 38 -0.77 -22.88 16.48
CA THR A 38 -1.68 -21.90 17.08
C THR A 38 -1.50 -21.81 18.60
N ARG A 39 -1.53 -20.59 19.13
CA ARG A 39 -1.50 -20.30 20.57
C ARG A 39 -2.90 -20.04 21.13
N PHE A 40 -3.85 -19.71 20.27
CA PHE A 40 -5.26 -19.63 20.63
C PHE A 40 -5.76 -21.00 21.09
N LYS A 41 -6.50 -21.00 22.20
CA LYS A 41 -7.23 -22.18 22.70
C LYS A 41 -8.56 -21.70 23.24
N ALA A 42 -9.64 -22.33 22.80
CA ALA A 42 -10.95 -22.09 23.38
C ALA A 42 -10.91 -22.42 24.89
N ARG A 43 -11.48 -21.53 25.72
CA ARG A 43 -11.47 -21.69 27.18
C ARG A 43 -12.88 -21.56 27.72
N VAL A 44 -13.34 -22.62 28.38
CA VAL A 44 -14.65 -22.67 29.05
C VAL A 44 -14.79 -21.46 29.99
N GLY A 45 -15.94 -20.77 29.88
CA GLY A 45 -16.26 -19.59 30.68
C GLY A 45 -15.55 -18.28 30.25
N LYS A 46 -14.53 -18.33 29.39
CA LYS A 46 -13.79 -17.15 28.90
C LYS A 46 -14.10 -16.83 27.43
N THR A 47 -13.99 -17.82 26.55
CA THR A 47 -14.29 -17.67 25.11
C THR A 47 -15.79 -17.49 24.90
N LEU A 48 -16.18 -16.62 23.95
CA LEU A 48 -17.59 -16.47 23.58
C LEU A 48 -18.06 -17.76 22.92
N SER A 49 -18.91 -18.51 23.59
CA SER A 49 -19.47 -19.78 23.10
C SER A 49 -20.81 -19.56 22.39
N PRO A 50 -21.26 -20.52 21.55
CA PRO A 50 -22.57 -20.44 20.89
C PRO A 50 -23.73 -20.21 21.86
N ARG A 51 -23.72 -20.92 23.00
CA ARG A 51 -24.73 -20.71 24.06
C ARG A 51 -24.75 -19.28 24.59
N ARG A 52 -23.58 -18.67 24.79
CA ARG A 52 -23.47 -17.29 25.31
C ARG A 52 -23.78 -16.25 24.24
N TRP A 53 -23.53 -16.56 22.97
CA TRP A 53 -23.92 -15.75 21.83
C TRP A 53 -25.46 -15.70 21.71
N ASN A 54 -26.12 -16.86 21.69
CA ASN A 54 -27.59 -16.92 21.59
C ASN A 54 -28.27 -16.23 22.79
N ALA A 55 -27.72 -16.40 23.99
CA ALA A 55 -28.24 -15.74 25.20
C ALA A 55 -27.96 -14.22 25.28
N ALA A 56 -27.21 -13.65 24.33
CA ALA A 56 -26.95 -12.21 24.28
C ALA A 56 -28.03 -11.45 23.52
N PHE A 57 -28.94 -12.14 22.84
CA PHE A 57 -30.05 -11.53 22.12
C PHE A 57 -31.31 -11.42 23.01
N SER A 58 -32.07 -10.35 22.83
CA SER A 58 -33.46 -10.26 23.29
C SER A 58 -34.38 -11.13 22.44
N GLN A 59 -35.64 -11.23 22.84
CA GLN A 59 -36.65 -12.07 22.16
C GLN A 59 -36.91 -11.63 20.70
N ASP A 60 -36.87 -10.33 20.44
CA ASP A 60 -37.01 -9.67 19.14
C ASP A 60 -35.69 -9.55 18.36
N GLY A 61 -34.56 -9.83 18.98
CA GLY A 61 -33.26 -9.96 18.31
C GLY A 61 -32.28 -8.80 18.46
N HIS A 62 -32.49 -7.90 19.42
CA HIS A 62 -31.48 -6.90 19.78
C HIS A 62 -30.32 -7.53 20.55
N LEU A 63 -29.09 -7.13 20.24
CA LEU A 63 -27.86 -7.72 20.79
C LEU A 63 -27.32 -6.92 21.99
N ASP A 64 -27.02 -7.59 23.11
CA ASP A 64 -26.15 -7.04 24.16
C ASP A 64 -24.69 -6.97 23.69
N ILE A 65 -24.41 -6.00 22.81
CA ILE A 65 -23.08 -5.81 22.23
C ILE A 65 -22.03 -5.54 23.32
N ALA A 66 -22.39 -4.82 24.38
CA ALA A 66 -21.48 -4.55 25.49
C ALA A 66 -21.05 -5.85 26.19
N GLY A 67 -21.98 -6.79 26.42
CA GLY A 67 -21.72 -8.12 26.96
C GLY A 67 -20.84 -8.97 26.05
N VAL A 68 -21.13 -8.96 24.75
CA VAL A 68 -20.37 -9.67 23.71
C VAL A 68 -18.92 -9.17 23.64
N LEU A 69 -18.71 -7.86 23.50
CA LEU A 69 -17.37 -7.25 23.43
C LEU A 69 -16.51 -7.63 24.64
N ARG A 70 -17.08 -7.59 25.85
CA ARG A 70 -16.37 -7.99 27.09
C ARG A 70 -15.89 -9.44 27.05
N ARG A 71 -16.63 -10.35 26.42
CA ARG A 71 -16.25 -11.77 26.30
C ARG A 71 -15.17 -11.95 25.25
N ILE A 72 -15.32 -11.34 24.09
CA ILE A 72 -14.33 -11.38 23.01
C ILE A 72 -12.98 -10.88 23.51
N GLN A 73 -12.95 -9.72 24.17
CA GLN A 73 -11.73 -9.15 24.76
C GLN A 73 -11.08 -10.03 25.85
N ARG A 74 -11.81 -10.97 26.46
CA ARG A 74 -11.29 -11.89 27.50
C ARG A 74 -10.72 -13.17 26.92
N GLY A 75 -11.35 -13.72 25.89
CA GLY A 75 -11.07 -15.09 25.43
C GLY A 75 -11.37 -15.38 23.96
N GLY A 76 -11.63 -14.36 23.13
CA GLY A 76 -11.92 -14.52 21.70
C GLY A 76 -13.28 -15.16 21.42
N ILE A 77 -13.47 -15.57 20.17
CA ILE A 77 -14.72 -16.17 19.66
C ILE A 77 -14.50 -17.65 19.37
N HIS A 78 -15.49 -18.48 19.73
CA HIS A 78 -15.50 -19.90 19.36
C HIS A 78 -15.60 -20.08 17.83
N PRO A 79 -14.83 -20.99 17.20
CA PRO A 79 -14.79 -21.16 15.75
C PRO A 79 -16.15 -21.21 15.05
N THR A 80 -17.10 -21.97 15.61
CA THR A 80 -18.44 -22.20 15.04
C THR A 80 -19.33 -20.97 14.91
N ILE A 81 -18.99 -19.85 15.56
CA ILE A 81 -19.80 -18.63 15.52
C ILE A 81 -19.00 -17.40 15.05
N LYS A 82 -17.77 -17.57 14.57
CA LYS A 82 -16.94 -16.44 14.14
C LYS A 82 -17.63 -15.62 13.05
N GLY A 83 -18.09 -16.25 11.97
CA GLY A 83 -18.75 -15.58 10.85
C GLY A 83 -19.92 -14.67 11.29
N VAL A 84 -20.88 -15.24 12.03
CA VAL A 84 -22.07 -14.48 12.49
C VAL A 84 -21.75 -13.38 13.51
N VAL A 85 -20.68 -13.51 14.30
CA VAL A 85 -20.24 -12.45 15.21
C VAL A 85 -19.49 -11.34 14.46
N TRP A 86 -18.71 -11.70 13.44
CA TRP A 86 -17.95 -10.75 12.61
C TRP A 86 -18.88 -9.80 11.86
N GLU A 87 -20.05 -10.25 11.41
CA GLU A 87 -21.08 -9.39 10.81
C GLU A 87 -21.45 -8.21 11.73
N PHE A 88 -21.46 -8.38 13.06
CA PHE A 88 -21.69 -7.27 14.00
C PHE A 88 -20.43 -6.44 14.28
N LEU A 89 -19.27 -7.08 14.46
CA LEU A 89 -18.01 -6.37 14.74
C LEU A 89 -17.57 -5.44 13.61
N LEU A 90 -17.86 -5.84 12.37
CA LEU A 90 -17.55 -5.09 11.16
C LEU A 90 -18.66 -4.10 10.78
N GLY A 91 -19.78 -4.04 11.52
CA GLY A 91 -20.85 -3.11 11.20
C GLY A 91 -21.67 -3.51 9.97
N CYS A 92 -21.79 -4.81 9.67
CA CYS A 92 -22.78 -5.29 8.72
C CYS A 92 -24.20 -5.18 9.31
N TYR A 93 -24.36 -5.36 10.63
CA TYR A 93 -25.64 -5.17 11.32
C TYR A 93 -25.52 -4.21 12.50
N ASP A 94 -26.59 -3.43 12.71
CA ASP A 94 -26.79 -2.66 13.93
C ASP A 94 -27.11 -3.61 15.10
N PRO A 95 -26.42 -3.54 16.25
CA PRO A 95 -26.82 -4.29 17.44
C PRO A 95 -28.27 -4.05 17.90
N ASN A 96 -28.84 -2.89 17.56
CA ASN A 96 -30.24 -2.54 17.87
C ASN A 96 -31.21 -2.97 16.78
N SER A 97 -30.79 -3.71 15.75
CA SER A 97 -31.73 -4.30 14.79
C SER A 97 -32.46 -5.52 15.37
N THR A 98 -33.65 -5.81 14.88
CA THR A 98 -34.41 -7.05 15.12
C THR A 98 -33.91 -8.19 14.22
N PHE A 99 -34.42 -9.41 14.41
CA PHE A 99 -34.14 -10.51 13.49
C PHE A 99 -34.66 -10.26 12.08
N ASP A 100 -35.87 -9.70 11.96
CA ASP A 100 -36.53 -9.49 10.67
C ASP A 100 -35.83 -8.39 9.87
N GLU A 101 -35.48 -7.27 10.50
CA GLU A 101 -34.70 -6.19 9.88
C GLU A 101 -33.36 -6.69 9.33
N ARG A 102 -32.67 -7.59 10.06
CA ARG A 102 -31.42 -8.18 9.56
C ARG A 102 -31.63 -9.10 8.37
N ASN A 103 -32.73 -9.85 8.34
CA ASN A 103 -33.05 -10.71 7.20
C ASN A 103 -33.33 -9.84 5.96
N GLU A 104 -34.09 -8.76 6.11
CA GLU A 104 -34.34 -7.79 5.02
C GLU A 104 -33.04 -7.15 4.52
N ILE A 105 -32.16 -6.71 5.42
CA ILE A 105 -30.85 -6.16 5.06
C ILE A 105 -30.02 -7.19 4.28
N ARG A 106 -30.03 -8.45 4.74
CA ARG A 106 -29.28 -9.55 4.10
C ARG A 106 -29.80 -9.83 2.70
N GLU A 107 -31.11 -9.96 2.52
CA GLU A 107 -31.73 -10.19 1.21
C GLU A 107 -31.41 -9.05 0.25
N ARG A 108 -31.65 -7.80 0.67
CA ARG A 108 -31.30 -6.60 -0.11
C ARG A 108 -29.82 -6.58 -0.53
N ARG A 109 -28.92 -6.90 0.39
CA ARG A 109 -27.47 -6.91 0.12
C ARG A 109 -27.04 -8.05 -0.81
N ARG A 110 -27.69 -9.21 -0.72
CA ARG A 110 -27.48 -10.33 -1.66
C ARG A 110 -27.92 -9.95 -3.07
N GLU A 111 -29.06 -9.28 -3.21
CA GLU A 111 -29.52 -8.73 -4.51
C GLU A 111 -28.55 -7.67 -5.06
N GLN A 112 -28.10 -6.74 -4.21
CA GLN A 112 -27.11 -5.73 -4.61
C GLN A 112 -25.80 -6.37 -5.09
N TYR A 113 -25.29 -7.36 -4.36
CA TYR A 113 -24.09 -8.09 -4.78
C TYR A 113 -24.31 -8.85 -6.08
N ALA A 114 -25.44 -9.53 -6.24
CA ALA A 114 -25.78 -10.22 -7.49
C ALA A 114 -25.82 -9.26 -8.68
N ALA A 115 -26.38 -8.06 -8.51
CA ALA A 115 -26.38 -7.03 -9.53
C ALA A 115 -24.95 -6.55 -9.89
N LEU A 116 -24.09 -6.31 -8.88
CA LEU A 116 -22.69 -5.93 -9.09
C LEU A 116 -21.90 -7.05 -9.79
N LYS A 117 -22.10 -8.30 -9.37
CA LYS A 117 -21.49 -9.48 -9.97
C LYS A 117 -21.94 -9.65 -11.42
N ALA A 118 -23.23 -9.45 -11.72
CA ALA A 118 -23.75 -9.50 -13.08
C ALA A 118 -23.15 -8.42 -14.00
N VAL A 119 -22.86 -7.23 -13.47
CA VAL A 119 -22.12 -6.19 -14.23
C VAL A 119 -20.70 -6.67 -14.56
N CYS A 120 -19.99 -7.22 -13.57
CA CYS A 120 -18.63 -7.76 -13.78
C CYS A 120 -18.63 -8.93 -14.76
N GLN A 121 -19.62 -9.84 -14.65
CA GLN A 121 -19.77 -11.01 -15.50
C GLN A 121 -20.06 -10.67 -16.97
N LYS A 122 -20.75 -9.55 -17.25
CA LYS A 122 -20.93 -9.07 -18.62
C LYS A 122 -19.62 -8.65 -19.28
N MET A 123 -18.69 -8.11 -18.49
CA MET A 123 -17.38 -7.66 -18.97
C MET A 123 -16.36 -8.81 -19.02
N GLU A 124 -16.41 -9.73 -18.05
CA GLU A 124 -15.57 -10.92 -17.95
C GLU A 124 -16.44 -12.15 -17.56
N PRO A 125 -16.83 -13.00 -18.53
CA PRO A 125 -17.73 -14.15 -18.29
C PRO A 125 -17.22 -15.18 -17.28
N THR A 126 -15.91 -15.21 -16.98
CA THR A 126 -15.34 -16.11 -15.98
C THR A 126 -15.83 -15.77 -14.56
N ILE A 127 -16.22 -14.53 -14.29
CA ILE A 127 -16.78 -14.11 -12.98
C ILE A 127 -18.06 -14.91 -12.68
N GLY A 128 -18.08 -15.63 -11.57
CA GLY A 128 -19.21 -16.48 -11.18
C GLY A 128 -19.32 -17.82 -11.89
N SER A 129 -18.34 -18.18 -12.72
CA SER A 129 -18.33 -19.49 -13.41
C SER A 129 -17.84 -20.64 -12.52
N GLY A 130 -17.28 -20.34 -11.34
CA GLY A 130 -16.57 -21.32 -10.51
C GLY A 130 -15.11 -21.53 -10.95
N LYS A 131 -14.62 -20.75 -11.93
CA LYS A 131 -13.22 -20.68 -12.35
C LYS A 131 -12.66 -19.27 -12.15
N PHE A 132 -11.36 -19.13 -12.28
CA PHE A 132 -10.67 -17.84 -12.20
C PHE A 132 -9.49 -17.80 -13.18
N ILE A 133 -9.01 -16.60 -13.47
CA ILE A 133 -7.97 -16.36 -14.47
C ILE A 133 -6.64 -16.03 -13.79
N THR A 134 -5.56 -16.70 -14.21
CA THR A 134 -4.18 -16.39 -13.78
C THR A 134 -3.31 -15.82 -14.90
N THR A 135 -3.79 -15.88 -16.14
CA THR A 135 -3.07 -15.48 -17.35
C THR A 135 -3.85 -14.37 -18.05
N ALA A 136 -3.19 -13.30 -18.48
CA ALA A 136 -3.89 -12.23 -19.20
C ALA A 136 -4.53 -12.79 -20.49
N ALA A 137 -5.85 -12.83 -20.55
CA ALA A 137 -6.62 -13.26 -21.72
C ALA A 137 -6.78 -12.15 -22.78
N VAL A 138 -6.14 -11.00 -22.58
CA VAL A 138 -6.19 -9.83 -23.45
C VAL A 138 -4.76 -9.51 -23.86
N SER A 139 -4.46 -9.61 -25.15
CA SER A 139 -3.29 -8.91 -25.69
C SER A 139 -3.51 -7.41 -25.53
N ASP A 140 -2.42 -6.67 -25.33
CA ASP A 140 -2.28 -5.24 -25.03
C ASP A 140 -3.06 -4.28 -25.97
N ASP A 141 -3.74 -4.82 -26.98
CA ASP A 141 -4.43 -4.09 -28.05
C ASP A 141 -5.98 -4.27 -27.98
N GLY A 142 -6.53 -4.97 -26.98
CA GLY A 142 -7.97 -5.09 -26.76
C GLY A 142 -8.71 -6.07 -27.69
N CYS A 143 -8.00 -6.90 -28.44
CA CYS A 143 -8.59 -7.96 -29.26
C CYS A 143 -8.66 -9.31 -28.48
N PRO A 144 -9.72 -10.13 -28.67
CA PRO A 144 -9.77 -11.47 -28.08
C PRO A 144 -8.64 -12.35 -28.65
N VAL A 145 -7.90 -13.04 -27.78
CA VAL A 145 -7.05 -14.16 -28.20
C VAL A 145 -7.98 -15.29 -28.61
N GLN A 146 -7.96 -15.67 -29.89
CA GLN A 146 -8.67 -16.86 -30.37
C GLN A 146 -8.10 -18.09 -29.67
N ASP A 147 -8.93 -18.75 -28.87
CA ASP A 147 -8.66 -20.10 -28.39
C ASP A 147 -9.04 -21.07 -29.52
N ASP A 148 -8.04 -21.56 -30.26
CA ASP A 148 -8.19 -22.61 -31.27
C ASP A 148 -8.48 -23.95 -30.58
N SER A 149 -9.65 -24.07 -29.93
CA SER A 149 -10.10 -25.35 -29.38
C SER A 149 -11.61 -25.47 -29.15
N ALA A 150 -12.46 -25.02 -30.10
CA ALA A 150 -13.83 -25.53 -30.21
C ALA A 150 -14.40 -25.40 -31.63
N ASN A 151 -14.43 -26.51 -32.35
CA ASN A 151 -15.05 -26.65 -33.67
C ASN A 151 -16.53 -27.06 -33.50
N VAL A 152 -17.51 -26.19 -33.76
CA VAL A 152 -18.86 -26.60 -34.23
C VAL A 152 -19.48 -25.49 -35.10
N ASN A 153 -19.97 -25.91 -36.27
CA ASN A 153 -20.59 -25.14 -37.34
C ASN A 153 -21.84 -24.33 -36.94
N ALA A 154 -22.01 -23.12 -37.50
CA ALA A 154 -23.26 -22.62 -38.07
C ALA A 154 -23.02 -21.32 -38.86
N GLU A 155 -23.55 -21.27 -40.08
CA GLU A 155 -23.52 -20.16 -41.04
C GLU A 155 -24.61 -19.09 -40.75
N ASP A 156 -24.42 -17.91 -41.34
CA ASP A 156 -25.33 -16.76 -41.54
C ASP A 156 -25.78 -15.93 -40.32
N ASP A 157 -25.43 -14.63 -40.25
CA ASP A 157 -26.10 -13.55 -40.98
C ASP A 157 -25.48 -12.16 -40.65
N ASN A 158 -25.76 -11.20 -41.52
CA ASN A 158 -25.12 -9.92 -41.76
C ASN A 158 -25.27 -8.84 -40.67
N GLY A 159 -24.17 -8.13 -40.44
CA GLY A 159 -24.08 -6.66 -40.44
C GLY A 159 -25.02 -5.83 -39.56
N ALA A 160 -24.53 -5.45 -38.38
CA ALA A 160 -24.99 -4.22 -37.71
C ALA A 160 -23.79 -3.45 -37.15
N MET A 161 -23.42 -2.38 -37.85
CA MET A 161 -22.50 -1.34 -37.41
C MET A 161 -23.10 -0.66 -36.17
N SER A 162 -22.54 -0.88 -34.97
CA SER A 162 -22.93 -0.11 -33.78
C SER A 162 -21.81 0.84 -33.37
N ASN A 163 -22.08 2.14 -33.51
CA ASN A 163 -21.35 3.24 -32.90
C ASN A 163 -21.12 2.99 -31.38
N GLY A 164 -19.87 2.82 -30.96
CA GLY A 164 -19.47 2.79 -29.55
C GLY A 164 -18.73 4.06 -29.14
N GLY A 165 -19.34 4.87 -28.28
CA GLY A 165 -18.70 6.00 -27.59
C GLY A 165 -17.74 5.53 -26.47
N PRO A 166 -17.30 6.42 -25.56
CA PRO A 166 -16.16 6.20 -24.66
C PRO A 166 -16.48 5.25 -23.48
N SER A 167 -16.58 3.95 -23.73
CA SER A 167 -15.96 2.93 -22.87
C SER A 167 -14.50 2.79 -23.36
N ASP A 168 -13.46 2.74 -22.52
CA ASP A 168 -12.99 1.45 -22.02
C ASP A 168 -11.89 1.57 -20.93
N GLU A 169 -11.41 2.75 -20.51
CA GLU A 169 -10.20 2.83 -19.67
C GLU A 169 -10.36 2.17 -18.28
N ARG A 170 -11.53 2.33 -17.66
CA ARG A 170 -11.84 1.70 -16.36
C ARG A 170 -11.98 0.19 -16.48
N GLU A 171 -12.70 -0.26 -17.51
CA GLU A 171 -12.93 -1.68 -17.75
C GLU A 171 -11.62 -2.38 -18.10
N VAL A 172 -10.80 -1.78 -18.98
CA VAL A 172 -9.45 -2.25 -19.29
C VAL A 172 -8.59 -2.33 -18.02
N GLN A 173 -8.53 -1.27 -17.21
CA GLN A 173 -7.73 -1.28 -15.97
C GLN A 173 -8.21 -2.36 -14.98
N TRP A 174 -9.52 -2.56 -14.87
CA TRP A 174 -10.10 -3.61 -14.05
C TRP A 174 -9.75 -5.01 -14.61
N LYS A 175 -9.92 -5.25 -15.91
CA LYS A 175 -9.55 -6.52 -16.57
C LYS A 175 -8.07 -6.84 -16.40
N LEU A 176 -7.19 -5.84 -16.54
CA LEU A 176 -5.74 -5.99 -16.31
C LEU A 176 -5.40 -6.39 -14.88
N SER A 177 -6.26 -6.09 -13.90
CA SER A 177 -6.04 -6.50 -12.51
C SER A 177 -6.43 -7.97 -12.25
N LEU A 178 -7.34 -8.55 -13.03
CA LEU A 178 -7.91 -9.89 -12.77
C LEU A 178 -6.88 -11.03 -12.76
N PRO A 179 -5.88 -11.09 -13.67
CA PRO A 179 -4.83 -12.10 -13.61
C PRO A 179 -3.98 -11.98 -12.34
N GLN A 180 -3.69 -10.74 -11.90
CA GLN A 180 -2.94 -10.50 -10.67
C GLN A 180 -3.74 -10.96 -9.44
N ILE A 181 -5.06 -10.74 -9.41
CA ILE A 181 -5.94 -11.30 -8.37
C ILE A 181 -5.85 -12.82 -8.38
N GLY A 182 -5.95 -13.47 -9.56
CA GLY A 182 -5.85 -14.92 -9.67
C GLY A 182 -4.50 -15.47 -9.19
N LEU A 183 -3.39 -14.83 -9.56
CA LEU A 183 -2.06 -15.21 -9.07
C LEU A 183 -1.95 -15.12 -7.54
N ASP A 184 -2.60 -14.13 -6.92
CA ASP A 184 -2.63 -14.01 -5.46
C ASP A 184 -3.56 -15.04 -4.82
N VAL A 185 -4.71 -15.33 -5.42
CA VAL A 185 -5.63 -16.40 -4.97
C VAL A 185 -4.93 -17.74 -4.89
N VAL A 186 -4.18 -18.15 -5.92
CA VAL A 186 -3.41 -19.42 -5.93
C VAL A 186 -2.37 -19.47 -4.81
N ARG A 187 -1.84 -18.31 -4.41
CA ARG A 187 -0.83 -18.18 -3.34
C ARG A 187 -1.45 -18.00 -1.95
N THR A 188 -2.77 -17.85 -1.85
CA THR A 188 -3.46 -17.53 -0.61
C THR A 188 -3.65 -18.79 0.23
N ASP A 189 -3.12 -18.77 1.45
CA ASP A 189 -3.38 -19.77 2.49
C ASP A 189 -3.34 -21.23 2.04
N ARG A 190 -2.43 -21.51 1.10
CA ARG A 190 -2.23 -22.81 0.44
C ARG A 190 -2.01 -23.98 1.40
N THR A 191 -1.67 -23.71 2.66
CA THR A 191 -1.49 -24.75 3.68
C THR A 191 -2.82 -25.24 4.25
N LEU A 192 -3.93 -24.53 4.03
CA LEU A 192 -5.26 -24.94 4.45
C LEU A 192 -5.89 -25.86 3.40
N VAL A 193 -6.57 -26.92 3.85
CA VAL A 193 -7.34 -27.83 3.00
C VAL A 193 -8.49 -27.10 2.30
N PHE A 194 -9.01 -26.02 2.89
CA PHE A 194 -10.10 -25.22 2.32
C PHE A 194 -9.84 -24.76 0.87
N TYR A 195 -8.60 -24.36 0.56
CA TYR A 195 -8.20 -23.92 -0.77
C TYR A 195 -7.67 -25.06 -1.65
N GLU A 196 -7.85 -26.34 -1.30
CA GLU A 196 -7.73 -27.43 -2.27
C GLU A 196 -8.89 -27.43 -3.27
N ASP A 197 -10.05 -26.95 -2.83
CA ASP A 197 -11.23 -26.82 -3.67
C ASP A 197 -11.13 -25.57 -4.55
N GLU A 198 -11.16 -25.79 -5.86
CA GLU A 198 -11.13 -24.72 -6.86
C GLU A 198 -12.36 -23.80 -6.75
N ALA A 199 -13.52 -24.31 -6.32
CA ALA A 199 -14.71 -23.49 -6.11
C ALA A 199 -14.51 -22.46 -4.99
N ASN A 200 -13.77 -22.81 -3.93
CA ASN A 200 -13.42 -21.89 -2.85
C ASN A 200 -12.40 -20.82 -3.30
N GLN A 201 -11.47 -21.19 -4.18
CA GLN A 201 -10.54 -20.25 -4.81
C GLN A 201 -11.29 -19.29 -5.74
N ALA A 202 -12.19 -19.80 -6.59
CA ALA A 202 -13.03 -18.99 -7.47
C ALA A 202 -13.94 -18.04 -6.68
N LYS A 203 -14.51 -18.49 -5.55
CA LYS A 203 -15.28 -17.63 -4.64
C LYS A 203 -14.43 -16.46 -4.09
N LEU A 204 -13.18 -16.72 -3.69
CA LEU A 204 -12.26 -15.66 -3.27
C LEU A 204 -11.95 -14.69 -4.40
N TRP A 205 -11.70 -15.22 -5.60
CA TRP A 205 -11.43 -14.41 -6.79
C TRP A 205 -12.62 -13.52 -7.17
N ASP A 206 -13.83 -14.06 -7.19
CA ASP A 206 -15.07 -13.32 -7.48
C ASP A 206 -15.27 -12.15 -6.50
N VAL A 207 -15.15 -12.41 -5.19
CA VAL A 207 -15.31 -11.36 -4.16
C VAL A 207 -14.29 -10.24 -4.36
N LEU A 208 -13.02 -10.58 -4.62
CA LEU A 208 -11.96 -9.60 -4.85
C LEU A 208 -12.16 -8.82 -6.16
N ALA A 209 -12.56 -9.50 -7.23
CA ALA A 209 -12.81 -8.90 -8.54
C ALA A 209 -13.99 -7.91 -8.49
N VAL A 210 -15.10 -8.30 -7.85
CA VAL A 210 -16.27 -7.43 -7.66
C VAL A 210 -15.92 -6.23 -6.77
N TYR A 211 -15.17 -6.44 -5.69
CA TYR A 211 -14.71 -5.32 -4.84
C TYR A 211 -13.82 -4.35 -5.63
N THR A 212 -12.88 -4.88 -6.41
CA THR A 212 -11.95 -4.10 -7.25
C THR A 212 -12.69 -3.25 -8.28
N TRP A 213 -13.81 -3.75 -8.82
CA TRP A 213 -14.67 -2.97 -9.70
C TRP A 213 -15.36 -1.81 -8.97
N VAL A 214 -15.83 -2.06 -7.75
CA VAL A 214 -16.57 -1.08 -6.93
C VAL A 214 -15.65 0.03 -6.42
N ASP A 215 -14.47 -0.30 -5.88
CA ASP A 215 -13.52 0.66 -5.33
C ASP A 215 -12.52 1.15 -6.38
N LYS A 216 -12.97 2.07 -7.24
CA LYS A 216 -12.19 2.60 -8.37
C LYS A 216 -10.89 3.33 -8.00
N ASP A 217 -10.78 3.87 -6.78
CA ASP A 217 -9.59 4.68 -6.44
C ASP A 217 -8.43 3.82 -5.96
N ILE A 218 -8.73 2.67 -5.35
CA ILE A 218 -7.73 1.71 -4.87
C ILE A 218 -7.52 0.59 -5.88
N GLY A 219 -8.60 0.12 -6.52
CA GLY A 219 -8.58 -1.09 -7.32
C GLY A 219 -8.15 -2.30 -6.49
N TYR A 220 -7.31 -3.14 -7.07
CA TYR A 220 -6.71 -4.30 -6.40
C TYR A 220 -5.27 -3.98 -6.01
N VAL A 221 -4.94 -4.25 -4.75
CA VAL A 221 -3.57 -4.16 -4.23
C VAL A 221 -3.22 -5.48 -3.56
N GLN A 222 -2.04 -6.01 -3.87
CA GLN A 222 -1.54 -7.25 -3.29
C GLN A 222 -1.60 -7.17 -1.74
N GLY A 223 -2.19 -8.20 -1.12
CA GLY A 223 -2.48 -8.24 0.31
C GLY A 223 -3.97 -8.12 0.63
N MET A 224 -4.81 -7.64 -0.29
CA MET A 224 -6.27 -7.65 -0.12
C MET A 224 -6.83 -9.08 -0.04
N ASN A 225 -6.22 -10.01 -0.77
CA ASN A 225 -6.51 -11.46 -0.68
C ASN A 225 -6.29 -12.03 0.73
N ASP A 226 -5.27 -11.56 1.44
CA ASP A 226 -4.97 -11.97 2.82
C ASP A 226 -6.05 -11.51 3.81
N ILE A 227 -6.64 -10.34 3.54
CA ILE A 227 -7.76 -9.80 4.32
C ILE A 227 -9.06 -10.54 3.98
N CYS A 228 -9.30 -10.86 2.71
CA CYS A 228 -10.54 -11.49 2.25
C CYS A 228 -10.63 -12.99 2.59
N SER A 229 -9.50 -13.70 2.65
CA SER A 229 -9.46 -15.16 2.88
C SER A 229 -10.28 -15.61 4.10
N PRO A 230 -10.09 -15.01 5.31
CA PRO A 230 -10.90 -15.36 6.47
C PRO A 230 -12.41 -15.17 6.28
N MET A 231 -12.85 -14.16 5.51
CA MET A 231 -14.28 -13.92 5.27
C MET A 231 -14.86 -15.04 4.41
N VAL A 232 -14.15 -15.45 3.36
CA VAL A 232 -14.57 -16.53 2.46
C VAL A 232 -14.62 -17.88 3.18
N ILE A 233 -13.68 -18.13 4.09
CA ILE A 233 -13.62 -19.35 4.93
C ILE A 233 -14.74 -19.37 5.97
N LEU A 234 -15.02 -18.24 6.63
CA LEU A 234 -15.96 -18.19 7.76
C LEU A 234 -17.41 -18.00 7.35
N ILE A 235 -17.68 -17.47 6.16
CA ILE A 235 -19.01 -17.07 5.70
C ILE A 235 -19.34 -17.83 4.42
N GLU A 236 -20.31 -18.73 4.52
CA GLU A 236 -20.67 -19.66 3.44
C GLU A 236 -21.22 -18.95 2.20
N ASN A 237 -22.12 -17.98 2.38
CA ASN A 237 -22.68 -17.22 1.27
C ASN A 237 -21.67 -16.17 0.75
N GLU A 238 -21.43 -16.17 -0.56
CA GLU A 238 -20.46 -15.27 -1.20
C GLU A 238 -20.80 -13.78 -1.03
N ALA A 239 -22.07 -13.40 -1.14
CA ALA A 239 -22.48 -12.00 -0.98
C ALA A 239 -22.25 -11.51 0.46
N ASP A 240 -22.59 -12.35 1.45
CA ASP A 240 -22.38 -12.02 2.85
C ASP A 240 -20.87 -11.88 3.17
N ALA A 241 -20.03 -12.74 2.55
CA ALA A 241 -18.58 -12.64 2.62
C ALA A 241 -18.06 -11.34 1.97
N TYR A 242 -18.59 -10.97 0.79
CA TYR A 242 -18.28 -9.72 0.12
C TYR A 242 -18.59 -8.51 1.00
N TRP A 243 -19.78 -8.44 1.61
CA TRP A 243 -20.15 -7.29 2.45
C TRP A 243 -19.30 -7.22 3.72
N CYS A 244 -18.95 -8.35 4.33
CA CYS A 244 -18.00 -8.36 5.44
C CYS A 244 -16.61 -7.89 4.99
N PHE A 245 -16.15 -8.30 3.80
CA PHE A 245 -14.90 -7.82 3.23
C PHE A 245 -14.93 -6.32 2.93
N GLU A 246 -16.00 -5.80 2.32
CA GLU A 246 -16.20 -4.38 2.05
C GLU A 246 -16.16 -3.56 3.35
N ARG A 247 -16.85 -4.02 4.40
CA ARG A 247 -16.80 -3.39 5.73
C ARG A 247 -15.42 -3.41 6.36
N ALA A 248 -14.69 -4.52 6.23
CA ALA A 248 -13.31 -4.60 6.69
C ALA A 248 -12.40 -3.62 5.92
N MET A 249 -12.60 -3.53 4.61
CA MET A 249 -11.87 -2.61 3.76
C MET A 249 -12.18 -1.16 4.10
N ARG A 250 -13.39 -0.76 4.52
CA ARG A 250 -13.61 0.63 5.00
C ARG A 250 -12.67 1.06 6.14
N ARG A 251 -12.17 0.13 6.93
CA ARG A 251 -11.19 0.38 8.00
C ARG A 251 -9.75 0.38 7.48
N LEU A 252 -9.46 -0.42 6.46
CA LEU A 252 -8.11 -0.68 5.97
C LEU A 252 -7.79 -0.01 4.64
N ARG A 253 -8.77 0.57 3.97
CA ARG A 253 -8.69 1.12 2.61
C ARG A 253 -7.55 2.11 2.47
N GLU A 254 -7.39 2.97 3.47
CA GLU A 254 -6.31 3.95 3.48
C GLU A 254 -4.92 3.29 3.53
N ASN A 255 -4.76 2.08 4.10
CA ASN A 255 -3.48 1.35 4.05
C ASN A 255 -3.08 0.96 2.63
N PHE A 256 -4.06 0.76 1.74
CA PHE A 256 -3.85 0.34 0.36
C PHE A 256 -3.82 1.53 -0.62
N ARG A 257 -4.01 2.76 -0.13
CA ARG A 257 -3.92 3.96 -0.97
C ARG A 257 -2.47 4.21 -1.37
N CYS A 258 -2.17 3.96 -2.64
CA CYS A 258 -0.92 4.34 -3.29
C CYS A 258 -1.17 5.59 -4.14
N THR A 259 -0.78 6.77 -3.65
CA THR A 259 -0.74 7.97 -4.49
C THR A 259 0.69 8.23 -4.98
N SER A 260 0.83 9.03 -6.03
CA SER A 260 2.11 9.50 -6.57
C SER A 260 2.99 10.29 -5.58
N THR A 261 2.50 10.55 -4.36
CA THR A 261 3.15 11.40 -3.34
C THR A 261 3.17 10.82 -1.93
N SER A 262 2.50 9.69 -1.65
CA SER A 262 2.53 9.02 -0.33
C SER A 262 1.97 7.60 -0.37
N MET A 263 2.54 6.69 0.42
CA MET A 263 1.89 5.42 0.79
C MET A 263 0.94 5.68 1.97
N GLY A 264 -0.30 5.19 1.95
CA GLY A 264 -1.23 5.48 3.05
C GLY A 264 -0.81 4.95 4.43
N VAL A 265 0.02 3.89 4.46
CA VAL A 265 0.66 3.39 5.70
C VAL A 265 1.71 4.37 6.26
N GLN A 266 2.25 5.29 5.46
CA GLN A 266 3.29 6.24 5.88
C GLN A 266 2.85 7.12 7.06
N SER A 267 1.57 7.48 7.10
CA SER A 267 0.99 8.22 8.24
C SER A 267 1.05 7.42 9.55
N GLN A 268 0.83 6.10 9.47
CA GLN A 268 0.92 5.19 10.61
C GLN A 268 2.36 4.92 11.02
N LEU A 269 3.30 4.87 10.06
CA LEU A 269 4.73 4.78 10.37
C LEU A 269 5.25 6.04 11.06
N GLY A 270 4.84 7.23 10.59
CA GLY A 270 5.15 8.48 11.27
C GLY A 270 4.59 8.52 12.69
N THR A 271 3.36 8.01 12.88
CA THR A 271 2.76 7.88 14.22
C THR A 271 3.51 6.88 15.10
N LEU A 272 3.94 5.75 14.54
CA LEU A 272 4.77 4.77 15.23
C LEU A 272 6.09 5.40 15.69
N ALA A 273 6.77 6.13 14.81
CA ALA A 273 8.01 6.83 15.13
C ALA A 273 7.82 7.81 16.30
N GLN A 274 6.74 8.59 16.29
CA GLN A 274 6.39 9.50 17.39
C GLN A 274 6.12 8.76 18.72
N ILE A 275 5.40 7.63 18.66
CA ILE A 275 5.11 6.79 19.83
C ILE A 275 6.42 6.24 20.43
N ILE A 276 7.28 5.64 19.61
CA ILE A 276 8.56 5.08 20.07
C ILE A 276 9.46 6.18 20.61
N LYS A 277 9.59 7.31 19.91
CA LYS A 277 10.37 8.47 20.36
C LYS A 277 9.92 8.97 21.74
N ALA A 278 8.62 9.02 22.00
CA ALA A 278 8.09 9.47 23.29
C ALA A 278 8.27 8.42 24.40
N ILE A 279 8.12 7.13 24.09
CA ILE A 279 8.08 6.04 25.08
C ILE A 279 9.48 5.51 25.41
N ASP A 280 10.30 5.34 24.38
CA ASP A 280 11.66 4.79 24.40
C ASP A 280 12.55 5.55 23.37
N PRO A 281 13.02 6.76 23.73
CA PRO A 281 13.87 7.56 22.84
C PRO A 281 15.19 6.86 22.49
N LYS A 282 15.70 6.00 23.38
CA LYS A 282 16.95 5.28 23.15
C LYS A 282 16.80 4.30 21.99
N LEU A 283 15.70 3.55 21.96
CA LEU A 283 15.39 2.67 20.83
C LEU A 283 15.18 3.47 19.55
N HIS A 284 14.43 4.58 19.61
CA HIS A 284 14.18 5.42 18.43
C HIS A 284 15.49 5.91 17.80
N ASN A 285 16.37 6.51 18.60
CA ASN A 285 17.64 7.05 18.11
C ASN A 285 18.53 5.94 17.53
N HIS A 286 18.58 4.78 18.17
CA HIS A 286 19.34 3.65 17.63
C HIS A 286 18.76 3.16 16.30
N LEU A 287 17.43 3.09 16.16
CA LEU A 287 16.79 2.77 14.89
C LEU A 287 17.12 3.81 13.81
N GLU A 288 17.20 5.11 14.14
CA GLU A 288 17.67 6.14 13.21
C GLU A 288 19.14 5.93 12.79
N GLU A 289 20.02 5.57 13.74
CA GLU A 289 21.45 5.31 13.48
C GLU A 289 21.68 4.11 12.55
N VAL A 290 20.84 3.08 12.63
CA VAL A 290 20.92 1.86 11.78
C VAL A 290 20.05 1.95 10.51
N ASP A 291 19.60 3.14 10.14
CA ASP A 291 18.76 3.43 8.96
C ASP A 291 17.35 2.81 8.98
N GLY A 292 16.85 2.47 10.17
CA GLY A 292 15.48 2.02 10.44
C GLY A 292 14.54 3.13 10.92
N GLY A 293 14.94 4.40 10.87
CA GLY A 293 14.21 5.55 11.42
C GLY A 293 12.86 5.83 10.76
N GLU A 294 12.65 5.37 9.52
CA GLU A 294 11.37 5.48 8.81
C GLU A 294 10.41 4.30 9.08
N TYR A 295 10.86 3.28 9.82
CA TYR A 295 10.06 2.11 10.22
C TYR A 295 9.46 1.30 9.06
N LEU A 296 10.05 1.36 7.85
CA LEU A 296 9.53 0.68 6.66
C LEU A 296 9.37 -0.84 6.82
N PHE A 297 10.18 -1.46 7.69
CA PHE A 297 10.05 -2.88 8.08
C PHE A 297 8.67 -3.24 8.67
N ALA A 298 7.90 -2.27 9.15
CA ALA A 298 6.57 -2.46 9.72
C ALA A 298 5.43 -2.37 8.68
N ILE A 299 5.71 -2.01 7.42
CA ILE A 299 4.68 -1.84 6.38
C ILE A 299 3.83 -3.09 6.25
N ARG A 300 4.45 -4.27 6.11
CA ARG A 300 3.74 -5.55 5.97
C ARG A 300 2.82 -5.83 7.17
N MET A 301 3.29 -5.52 8.39
CA MET A 301 2.52 -5.75 9.61
C MET A 301 1.26 -4.86 9.67
N LEU A 302 1.37 -3.60 9.23
CA LEU A 302 0.25 -2.66 9.25
C LEU A 302 -0.72 -2.87 8.09
N MET A 303 -0.18 -3.08 6.88
CA MET A 303 -0.95 -3.19 5.64
C MET A 303 -1.98 -4.32 5.71
N VAL A 304 -1.57 -5.50 6.19
CA VAL A 304 -2.45 -6.68 6.29
C VAL A 304 -2.73 -7.11 7.74
N LEU A 305 -2.72 -6.16 8.68
CA LEU A 305 -3.01 -6.38 10.11
C LEU A 305 -2.33 -7.63 10.70
N PHE A 306 -1.02 -7.74 10.52
CA PHE A 306 -0.17 -8.83 11.01
C PHE A 306 -0.54 -10.22 10.46
N ARG A 307 -1.36 -10.33 9.41
CA ARG A 307 -1.76 -11.64 8.86
C ARG A 307 -0.57 -12.53 8.54
N ARG A 308 0.53 -11.94 8.06
CA ARG A 308 1.77 -12.66 7.72
C ARG A 308 2.66 -12.99 8.92
N GLU A 309 2.39 -12.44 10.10
CA GLU A 309 3.18 -12.63 11.32
C GLU A 309 2.61 -13.71 12.25
N PHE A 310 1.37 -14.15 12.01
CA PHE A 310 0.64 -15.12 12.84
C PHE A 310 0.18 -16.33 12.02
N SER A 311 -0.07 -17.43 12.72
CA SER A 311 -0.87 -18.53 12.16
C SER A 311 -2.26 -18.02 11.76
N PHE A 312 -2.94 -18.70 10.82
CA PHE A 312 -4.29 -18.31 10.37
C PHE A 312 -5.26 -18.12 11.56
N VAL A 313 -5.26 -19.08 12.49
CA VAL A 313 -6.11 -19.05 13.68
C VAL A 313 -5.75 -17.92 14.64
N ASP A 314 -4.45 -17.67 14.88
CA ASP A 314 -4.02 -16.59 15.76
C ASP A 314 -4.26 -15.20 15.15
N ALA A 315 -4.18 -15.07 13.82
CA ALA A 315 -4.52 -13.84 13.09
C ALA A 315 -6.01 -13.52 13.25
N MET A 316 -6.91 -14.48 13.04
CA MET A 316 -8.34 -14.28 13.30
C MET A 316 -8.61 -13.90 14.75
N TYR A 317 -8.00 -14.59 15.71
CA TYR A 317 -8.13 -14.23 17.12
C TYR A 317 -7.62 -12.80 17.43
N LEU A 318 -6.51 -12.40 16.82
CA LEU A 318 -5.99 -11.04 16.95
C LEU A 318 -7.01 -10.01 16.45
N TRP A 319 -7.54 -10.20 15.25
CA TRP A 319 -8.51 -9.31 14.63
C TRP A 319 -9.79 -9.19 15.44
N GLU A 320 -10.33 -10.31 15.91
CA GLU A 320 -11.52 -10.33 16.79
C GLU A 320 -11.36 -9.46 18.02
N VAL A 321 -10.21 -9.59 18.69
CA VAL A 321 -9.92 -8.82 19.89
C VAL A 321 -9.68 -7.35 19.51
N MET A 322 -8.96 -7.07 18.42
CA MET A 322 -8.72 -5.70 17.96
C MET A 322 -10.03 -4.98 17.60
N TRP A 323 -10.87 -5.56 16.74
CA TRP A 323 -12.15 -4.99 16.38
C TRP A 323 -13.07 -4.83 17.58
N ALA A 324 -13.06 -5.78 18.53
CA ALA A 324 -13.81 -5.61 19.77
C ALA A 324 -13.25 -4.53 20.69
N MET A 325 -11.95 -4.23 20.65
CA MET A 325 -11.31 -3.14 21.41
C MET A 325 -11.60 -1.77 20.78
N GLU A 326 -11.63 -1.71 19.45
CA GLU A 326 -11.88 -0.51 18.63
C GLU A 326 -13.36 -0.31 18.27
N TYR A 327 -14.25 -1.15 18.79
CA TYR A 327 -15.66 -1.11 18.41
C TYR A 327 -16.32 0.23 18.77
N ASN A 328 -16.99 0.82 17.78
CA ASN A 328 -17.82 2.01 17.93
C ASN A 328 -19.29 1.61 17.65
N PRO A 329 -20.24 1.86 18.56
CA PRO A 329 -21.65 1.50 18.35
C PRO A 329 -22.28 2.17 17.12
N ASN A 330 -21.73 3.29 16.65
CA ASN A 330 -22.24 4.01 15.48
C ASN A 330 -21.63 3.52 14.15
N ILE A 331 -20.80 2.46 14.16
CA ILE A 331 -20.09 1.97 12.96
C ILE A 331 -21.06 1.59 11.84
N TYR A 332 -22.22 1.02 12.18
CA TYR A 332 -23.24 0.64 11.19
C TYR A 332 -23.80 1.88 10.49
N SER A 333 -24.28 2.88 11.25
CA SER A 333 -24.84 4.12 10.69
C SER A 333 -23.82 4.89 9.85
N LEU A 334 -22.56 4.96 10.31
CA LEU A 334 -21.44 5.56 9.57
C LEU A 334 -21.19 4.91 8.20
N TYR A 335 -21.56 3.64 8.03
CA TYR A 335 -21.36 2.92 6.78
C TYR A 335 -22.59 2.94 5.85
N GLU A 336 -23.80 3.12 6.38
CA GLU A 336 -25.02 3.25 5.59
C GLU A 336 -25.28 4.70 5.12
N GLU A 337 -24.84 5.72 5.86
CA GLU A 337 -24.93 7.12 5.43
C GLU A 337 -23.95 7.39 4.28
N SER A 338 -24.49 7.58 3.07
CA SER A 338 -23.72 7.86 1.85
C SER A 338 -22.89 9.15 1.98
N SER A 339 -21.73 9.15 1.33
CA SER A 339 -20.75 10.24 1.17
C SER A 339 -21.33 11.57 0.65
N GLU A 340 -22.12 12.27 1.44
CA GLU A 340 -22.29 13.73 1.41
C GLU A 340 -21.89 14.29 2.78
N PRO A 341 -21.23 15.46 2.86
CA PRO A 341 -20.79 16.04 4.11
C PRO A 341 -21.98 16.63 4.87
N GLY A 342 -22.82 15.75 5.41
CA GLY A 342 -23.82 16.07 6.41
C GLY A 342 -23.15 16.18 7.78
N SER A 343 -23.44 17.28 8.48
CA SER A 343 -22.90 17.59 9.79
C SER A 343 -22.94 16.38 10.74
N VAL A 344 -21.76 15.89 11.16
CA VAL A 344 -21.65 15.08 12.37
C VAL A 344 -22.31 15.89 13.48
N LYS A 345 -23.42 15.38 14.04
CA LYS A 345 -24.01 15.93 15.27
C LYS A 345 -23.05 15.66 16.42
N ASN A 346 -21.97 16.43 16.49
CA ASN A 346 -21.08 16.48 17.64
C ASN A 346 -21.81 17.25 18.73
N GLY A 347 -22.42 16.53 19.68
CA GLY A 347 -23.09 17.21 20.79
C GLY A 347 -23.89 16.36 21.77
N GLU A 348 -23.98 15.03 21.64
CA GLU A 348 -24.57 14.25 22.72
C GLU A 348 -23.54 13.99 23.83
N LYS A 349 -23.80 14.55 25.02
CA LYS A 349 -23.05 14.23 26.23
C LYS A 349 -23.03 12.72 26.43
N VAL A 350 -21.87 12.10 26.26
CA VAL A 350 -21.74 10.64 26.29
C VAL A 350 -22.17 10.11 27.66
N ASN A 351 -23.35 9.50 27.73
CA ASN A 351 -23.86 8.88 28.94
C ASN A 351 -23.03 7.60 29.26
N ASN A 352 -22.77 7.33 30.54
CA ASN A 352 -22.08 6.13 31.03
C ASN A 352 -22.67 4.80 30.51
N LYS A 353 -23.97 4.77 30.17
CA LYS A 353 -24.61 3.59 29.55
C LYS A 353 -24.12 3.35 28.11
N ILE A 354 -23.98 4.41 27.32
CA ILE A 354 -23.50 4.37 25.92
C ILE A 354 -22.00 4.04 25.89
N LEU A 355 -21.19 4.61 26.79
CA LEU A 355 -19.75 4.29 26.92
C LEU A 355 -19.45 2.79 27.11
N LYS A 356 -20.38 2.02 27.69
CA LYS A 356 -20.19 0.57 27.88
C LYS A 356 -20.31 -0.23 26.58
N GLN A 357 -20.96 0.33 25.56
CA GLN A 357 -21.09 -0.27 24.24
C GLN A 357 -19.85 -0.05 23.36
N TYR A 358 -18.99 0.92 23.70
CA TYR A 358 -17.70 1.08 23.07
C TYR A 358 -16.70 0.00 23.49
N GLY A 359 -15.88 -0.41 22.52
CA GLY A 359 -14.69 -1.21 22.76
C GLY A 359 -13.76 -0.54 23.77
N LYS A 360 -12.93 -1.33 24.47
CA LYS A 360 -12.14 -0.80 25.59
C LYS A 360 -11.10 0.22 25.14
N PHE A 361 -10.50 0.05 23.96
CA PHE A 361 -9.53 1.00 23.42
C PHE A 361 -10.25 2.30 23.03
N GLU A 362 -11.32 2.20 22.25
CA GLU A 362 -12.09 3.35 21.79
C GLU A 362 -12.71 4.16 22.94
N ARG A 363 -13.21 3.47 23.96
CA ARG A 363 -13.75 4.11 25.16
C ARG A 363 -12.72 4.95 25.91
N GLU A 364 -11.46 4.52 25.94
CA GLU A 364 -10.41 5.30 26.61
C GLU A 364 -10.05 6.54 25.79
N ASN A 365 -10.00 6.44 24.45
CA ASN A 365 -9.82 7.60 23.56
C ASN A 365 -10.93 8.64 23.74
N MET A 366 -12.19 8.18 23.78
CA MET A 366 -13.35 9.05 24.01
C MET A 366 -13.30 9.77 25.37
N LYS A 367 -12.79 9.12 26.42
CA LYS A 367 -12.67 9.74 27.75
C LYS A 367 -11.57 10.80 27.81
N THR A 368 -10.48 10.60 27.09
CA THR A 368 -9.34 11.53 27.09
C THR A 368 -9.53 12.69 26.10
N GLY A 369 -10.64 12.71 25.34
CA GLY A 369 -10.89 13.70 24.30
C GLY A 369 -9.94 13.56 23.10
N TRP A 370 -9.24 12.42 23.00
CA TRP A 370 -8.25 12.18 21.96
C TRP A 370 -8.97 11.66 20.71
N THR A 371 -9.29 12.55 19.78
CA THR A 371 -10.01 12.26 18.53
C THR A 371 -9.08 11.91 17.37
N ASP A 372 -7.79 11.67 17.64
CA ASP A 372 -6.85 11.48 16.56
C ASP A 372 -7.02 10.09 15.93
N GLN A 373 -7.52 10.06 14.70
CA GLN A 373 -7.68 8.87 13.85
C GLN A 373 -6.34 8.16 13.56
N ARG A 374 -5.20 8.71 14.02
CA ARG A 374 -3.84 8.25 13.72
C ARG A 374 -3.36 7.08 14.58
N GLY A 375 -3.98 6.84 15.73
CA GLY A 375 -3.53 5.84 16.71
C GLY A 375 -4.19 4.47 16.59
N ALA A 376 -4.32 3.88 15.39
CA ALA A 376 -4.89 2.54 15.26
C ALA A 376 -4.20 1.55 16.22
N LEU A 377 -4.94 0.62 16.84
CA LEU A 377 -4.38 -0.33 17.79
C LEU A 377 -3.24 -1.17 17.17
N ALA A 378 -3.28 -1.36 15.85
CA ALA A 378 -2.22 -1.97 15.06
C ALA A 378 -0.86 -1.25 15.23
N VAL A 379 -0.83 0.08 15.30
CA VAL A 379 0.41 0.86 15.49
C VAL A 379 1.02 0.57 16.85
N TYR A 380 0.20 0.56 17.90
CA TYR A 380 0.64 0.18 19.25
C TYR A 380 1.04 -1.29 19.34
N LEU A 381 0.46 -2.16 18.51
CA LEU A 381 0.86 -3.56 18.39
C LEU A 381 2.27 -3.67 17.80
N VAL A 382 2.60 -2.91 16.75
CA VAL A 382 3.98 -2.84 16.23
C VAL A 382 4.94 -2.33 17.31
N ALA A 383 4.56 -1.28 18.05
CA ALA A 383 5.37 -0.79 19.15
C ALA A 383 5.63 -1.85 20.23
N SER A 384 4.64 -2.70 20.52
CA SER A 384 4.80 -3.81 21.47
C SER A 384 5.77 -4.90 20.99
N VAL A 385 5.82 -5.11 19.68
CA VAL A 385 6.78 -6.03 19.05
C VAL A 385 8.20 -5.48 19.19
N LEU A 386 8.39 -4.19 18.89
CA LEU A 386 9.68 -3.51 19.05
C LEU A 386 10.14 -3.53 20.51
N GLU A 387 9.26 -3.24 21.46
CA GLU A 387 9.57 -3.31 22.89
C GLU A 387 9.99 -4.73 23.32
N LYS A 388 9.34 -5.77 22.79
CA LYS A 388 9.70 -7.17 23.07
C LYS A 388 11.11 -7.53 22.59
N LYS A 389 11.56 -6.95 21.47
CA LYS A 389 12.89 -7.18 20.89
C LYS A 389 13.92 -6.10 21.26
N ASN A 390 13.54 -5.10 22.06
CA ASN A 390 14.34 -3.93 22.40
C ASN A 390 15.79 -4.23 22.77
N LYS A 391 16.03 -5.13 23.72
CA LYS A 391 17.39 -5.47 24.17
C LYS A 391 18.24 -6.11 23.07
N GLN A 392 17.62 -6.88 22.18
CA GLN A 392 18.28 -7.54 21.08
C GLN A 392 18.60 -6.51 19.99
N LEU A 393 17.61 -5.69 19.61
CA LEU A 393 17.78 -4.59 18.65
C LEU A 393 18.94 -3.68 19.07
N LEU A 394 18.94 -3.16 20.30
CA LEU A 394 19.99 -2.26 20.80
C LEU A 394 21.40 -2.87 20.89
N LYS A 395 21.54 -4.20 20.84
CA LYS A 395 22.83 -4.89 21.00
C LYS A 395 23.35 -5.49 19.72
N GLU A 396 22.46 -6.05 18.91
CA GLU A 396 22.78 -6.89 17.77
C GLU A 396 22.53 -6.17 16.44
N ALA A 397 21.63 -5.17 16.41
CA ALA A 397 21.37 -4.47 15.16
C ALA A 397 22.48 -3.45 14.86
N GLN A 398 23.19 -3.66 13.75
CA GLN A 398 24.20 -2.72 13.24
C GLN A 398 23.74 -2.07 11.92
N GLY A 399 22.71 -2.62 11.28
CA GLY A 399 22.03 -2.06 10.13
C GLY A 399 20.56 -2.50 10.04
N LEU A 400 19.85 -1.95 9.06
CA LEU A 400 18.43 -2.26 8.81
C LEU A 400 18.18 -3.76 8.60
N ASP A 401 19.09 -4.47 7.92
CA ASP A 401 18.99 -5.91 7.69
C ASP A 401 18.91 -6.71 9.00
N ASP A 402 19.69 -6.32 10.01
CA ASP A 402 19.64 -6.95 11.33
C ASP A 402 18.31 -6.67 12.02
N VAL A 403 17.78 -5.45 11.89
CA VAL A 403 16.45 -5.12 12.40
C VAL A 403 15.39 -6.01 11.77
N VAL A 404 15.39 -6.14 10.44
CA VAL A 404 14.45 -7.01 9.71
C VAL A 404 14.62 -8.47 10.11
N LYS A 405 15.85 -8.95 10.27
CA LYS A 405 16.15 -10.32 10.69
C LYS A 405 15.66 -10.61 12.12
N ILE A 406 15.99 -9.74 13.08
CA ILE A 406 15.56 -9.85 14.49
C ILE A 406 14.04 -9.84 14.59
N LEU A 407 13.38 -8.96 13.83
CA LEU A 407 11.92 -8.91 13.77
C LEU A 407 11.36 -10.15 13.07
N GLY A 408 12.02 -10.68 12.04
CA GLY A 408 11.64 -11.92 11.35
C GLY A 408 11.50 -13.12 12.29
N GLU A 409 12.31 -13.20 13.36
CA GLU A 409 12.23 -14.26 14.38
C GLU A 409 10.88 -14.31 15.12
N ILE A 410 10.13 -13.21 15.14
CA ILE A 410 8.82 -13.16 15.80
C ILE A 410 7.72 -13.83 14.96
N THR A 411 7.93 -13.98 13.65
CA THR A 411 6.97 -14.53 12.70
C THR A 411 6.57 -15.93 13.17
N GLY A 412 5.28 -16.17 13.36
CA GLY A 412 4.74 -17.44 13.87
C GLY A 412 4.98 -17.69 15.37
N ASN A 413 5.75 -16.85 16.05
CA ASN A 413 6.12 -16.99 17.47
C ASN A 413 5.49 -15.94 18.38
N LEU A 414 4.73 -15.01 17.83
CA LEU A 414 4.06 -13.95 18.57
C LEU A 414 2.80 -14.49 19.29
N ASP A 415 2.60 -14.10 20.54
CA ASP A 415 1.36 -14.38 21.28
C ASP A 415 0.46 -13.14 21.16
N ALA A 416 -0.63 -13.26 20.39
CA ALA A 416 -1.54 -12.16 20.09
C ALA A 416 -2.12 -11.52 21.36
N LYS A 417 -2.47 -12.33 22.37
CA LYS A 417 -3.05 -11.82 23.62
C LYS A 417 -2.02 -11.04 24.43
N LYS A 418 -0.80 -11.55 24.53
CA LYS A 418 0.29 -10.87 25.23
C LYS A 418 0.68 -9.58 24.50
N ALA A 419 0.84 -9.63 23.18
CA ALA A 419 1.17 -8.48 22.35
C ALA A 419 0.13 -7.36 22.50
N LEU A 420 -1.17 -7.68 22.41
CA LEU A 420 -2.24 -6.71 22.64
C LEU A 420 -2.25 -6.12 24.05
N LYS A 421 -1.95 -6.94 25.08
CA LYS A 421 -1.86 -6.43 26.46
C LYS A 421 -0.73 -5.42 26.60
N GLU A 422 0.44 -5.69 26.02
CA GLU A 422 1.58 -4.75 26.03
C GLU A 422 1.28 -3.51 25.18
N ALA A 423 0.67 -3.66 24.00
CA ALA A 423 0.19 -2.54 23.16
C ALA A 423 -0.71 -1.56 23.94
N LEU A 424 -1.66 -2.09 24.73
CA LEU A 424 -2.51 -1.26 25.58
C LEU A 424 -1.76 -0.56 26.72
N LYS A 425 -0.65 -1.12 27.23
CA LYS A 425 0.20 -0.44 28.21
C LYS A 425 1.00 0.68 27.55
N ILE A 426 1.58 0.42 26.38
CA ILE A 426 2.28 1.41 25.56
C ILE A 426 1.34 2.57 25.25
N HIS A 427 0.11 2.30 24.82
CA HIS A 427 -0.90 3.32 24.57
C HIS A 427 -1.15 4.21 25.81
N LYS A 428 -1.40 3.60 26.97
CA LYS A 428 -1.57 4.36 28.23
C LYS A 428 -0.35 5.20 28.59
N LYS A 429 0.86 4.64 28.42
CA LYS A 429 2.12 5.33 28.68
C LYS A 429 2.28 6.52 27.73
N TYR A 430 1.96 6.35 26.44
CA TYR A 430 1.96 7.41 25.44
C TYR A 430 1.01 8.54 25.83
N LEU A 431 -0.26 8.22 26.09
CA LEU A 431 -1.27 9.20 26.47
C LEU A 431 -0.85 10.00 27.71
N SER A 432 -0.31 9.33 28.73
CA SER A 432 0.17 10.01 29.95
C SER A 432 1.31 11.00 29.68
N LYS A 433 2.21 10.70 28.73
CA LYS A 433 3.29 11.60 28.36
C LYS A 433 2.83 12.72 27.43
N ALA A 434 1.92 12.43 26.50
CA ALA A 434 1.33 13.41 25.59
C ALA A 434 0.50 14.45 26.36
N SER A 435 -0.17 14.05 27.45
CA SER A 435 -0.92 14.93 28.35
C SER A 435 -0.05 15.91 29.16
N CYS A 436 1.25 15.62 29.31
CA CYS A 436 2.22 16.47 30.02
C CYS A 436 2.93 17.47 29.11
N ILE A 437 2.67 17.44 27.80
CA ILE A 437 3.12 18.46 26.87
C ILE A 437 2.00 19.51 26.85
N PRO A 438 2.18 20.72 27.40
CA PRO A 438 1.17 21.76 27.27
C PRO A 438 0.86 21.91 25.79
N ALA A 439 -0.43 21.96 25.44
CA ALA A 439 -0.86 22.27 24.09
C ALA A 439 -0.15 23.55 23.67
N ILE A 440 0.89 23.41 22.85
CA ILE A 440 1.45 24.55 22.15
C ILE A 440 0.28 24.97 21.26
N PRO A 441 -0.30 26.17 21.47
CA PRO A 441 -1.34 26.64 20.58
C PRO A 441 -0.78 26.55 19.17
N ILE A 442 -1.60 26.06 18.24
CA ILE A 442 -1.29 26.05 16.81
C ILE A 442 -1.30 27.52 16.34
N THR A 443 -0.31 28.28 16.78
CA THR A 443 -0.01 29.67 16.39
C THR A 443 1.42 29.81 15.91
N TYR A 444 2.17 28.70 15.84
CA TYR A 444 3.44 28.61 15.11
C TYR A 444 3.35 27.56 14.01
N ILE A 445 2.34 27.70 13.15
CA ILE A 445 2.53 27.31 11.76
C ILE A 445 3.22 28.50 11.11
N PRO A 446 4.49 28.38 10.65
CA PRO A 446 5.16 29.47 9.97
C PRO A 446 4.28 29.94 8.82
N LEU A 447 4.19 31.25 8.57
CA LEU A 447 3.48 31.84 7.43
C LEU A 447 3.72 31.10 6.10
N VAL A 448 4.86 30.41 5.98
CA VAL A 448 5.24 29.51 4.88
C VAL A 448 4.20 28.42 4.60
N PHE A 449 3.57 27.80 5.60
CA PHE A 449 2.60 26.71 5.36
C PHE A 449 1.22 27.24 4.92
N ILE A 450 0.80 28.42 5.42
CA ILE A 450 -0.40 29.10 4.93
C ILE A 450 -0.16 29.65 3.52
N LEU A 451 1.03 30.17 3.23
CA LEU A 451 1.43 30.57 1.88
C LEU A 451 1.56 29.36 0.93
N CYS A 452 2.01 28.20 1.40
CA CYS A 452 2.03 26.96 0.63
C CYS A 452 0.64 26.37 0.40
N LEU A 453 -0.29 26.48 1.35
CA LEU A 453 -1.69 26.09 1.15
C LEU A 453 -2.43 27.06 0.22
N ILE A 454 -2.14 28.37 0.31
CA ILE A 454 -2.64 29.36 -0.66
C ILE A 454 -2.01 29.15 -2.05
N ALA A 455 -0.76 28.70 -2.14
CA ALA A 455 -0.10 28.33 -3.39
C ALA A 455 -0.61 27.01 -3.97
N GLN A 456 -0.92 26.00 -3.14
CA GLN A 456 -1.51 24.73 -3.56
C GLN A 456 -2.99 24.89 -3.97
N TYR A 457 -3.77 25.70 -3.26
CA TYR A 457 -5.16 26.02 -3.65
C TYR A 457 -5.20 26.89 -4.92
N ARG A 458 -4.16 27.68 -5.18
CA ARG A 458 -3.95 28.40 -6.47
C ARG A 458 -3.59 27.48 -7.65
N MET A 459 -3.12 26.26 -7.43
CA MET A 459 -2.78 25.31 -8.51
C MET A 459 -3.92 24.35 -8.90
N GLN A 460 -5.04 24.31 -8.16
CA GLN A 460 -6.13 23.35 -8.42
C GLN A 460 -7.47 23.98 -8.86
N ALA A 461 -7.54 25.29 -9.08
CA ALA A 461 -8.72 25.92 -9.65
C ALA A 461 -8.84 25.64 -11.16
N LYS A 462 -9.78 24.77 -11.55
CA LYS A 462 -10.19 24.53 -12.94
C LYS A 462 -10.60 25.85 -13.61
N LYS A 463 -9.97 26.15 -14.77
CA LYS A 463 -10.18 27.24 -15.76
C LYS A 463 -9.25 28.47 -15.63
N PRO A 464 -8.07 28.44 -16.29
CA PRO A 464 -7.10 29.55 -16.26
C PRO A 464 -7.41 30.72 -17.22
N GLU A 465 -8.36 30.60 -18.16
CA GLU A 465 -8.50 31.57 -19.26
C GLU A 465 -9.22 32.89 -18.90
N LYS A 466 -10.03 32.93 -17.83
CA LYS A 466 -10.74 34.16 -17.42
C LYS A 466 -9.93 35.06 -16.48
N PHE A 467 -8.97 34.50 -15.75
CA PHE A 467 -8.10 35.26 -14.85
C PHE A 467 -6.94 35.93 -15.61
N LEU A 468 -6.45 35.29 -16.69
CA LEU A 468 -5.38 35.82 -17.54
C LEU A 468 -5.78 37.08 -18.33
N LYS A 469 -7.07 37.40 -18.46
CA LYS A 469 -7.54 38.63 -19.11
C LYS A 469 -7.54 39.87 -18.21
N SER A 470 -7.43 39.73 -16.88
CA SER A 470 -7.47 40.88 -15.97
C SER A 470 -6.10 41.32 -15.45
N ILE A 471 -5.00 40.69 -15.88
CA ILE A 471 -3.64 41.04 -15.45
C ILE A 471 -2.75 41.22 -16.69
N SER A 472 -2.81 42.42 -17.27
CA SER A 472 -1.84 42.98 -18.22
C SER A 472 -1.55 44.38 -17.69
N PRO A 473 -0.29 44.81 -17.46
CA PRO A 473 0.70 44.93 -18.53
C PRO A 473 2.18 44.68 -18.13
N TYR A 474 2.49 44.02 -17.01
CA TYR A 474 3.89 43.95 -16.53
C TYR A 474 4.70 42.74 -17.02
N LEU A 475 4.06 41.67 -17.50
CA LEU A 475 4.74 40.46 -17.99
C LEU A 475 4.95 40.42 -19.52
N ARG A 476 4.69 41.54 -20.21
CA ARG A 476 4.82 41.63 -21.68
C ARG A 476 6.18 42.14 -22.16
N SER A 477 7.19 42.15 -21.30
CA SER A 477 8.53 42.63 -21.68
C SER A 477 9.63 41.79 -21.06
N GLN A 478 9.71 40.51 -21.41
CA GLN A 478 10.97 39.82 -21.69
C GLN A 478 10.68 38.36 -22.08
N SER A 479 11.11 38.03 -23.30
CA SER A 479 11.18 36.68 -23.88
C SER A 479 9.88 35.97 -24.30
N ILE A 480 9.13 36.60 -25.22
CA ILE A 480 8.53 35.85 -26.34
C ILE A 480 9.08 36.49 -27.61
N ARG A 481 10.25 36.00 -28.05
CA ARG A 481 10.68 36.12 -29.45
C ARG A 481 10.98 34.72 -29.96
N SER A 482 10.07 34.26 -30.81
CA SER A 482 10.31 33.34 -31.93
C SER A 482 10.88 31.96 -31.61
N VAL A 483 9.98 30.99 -31.40
CA VAL A 483 10.11 29.69 -32.08
C VAL A 483 8.75 29.33 -32.67
N LYS A 484 8.38 30.00 -33.77
CA LYS A 484 7.50 29.42 -34.78
C LYS A 484 8.43 28.86 -35.85
N GLY A 485 8.55 27.54 -35.87
CA GLY A 485 9.26 26.77 -36.89
C GLY A 485 10.51 26.07 -36.38
N LYS A 486 10.38 24.79 -35.99
CA LYS A 486 11.28 23.68 -36.35
C LYS A 486 10.65 22.34 -35.93
N MET A 487 11.15 21.28 -36.54
CA MET A 487 10.45 20.03 -36.88
C MET A 487 10.28 19.06 -35.71
N ALA A 488 9.34 18.12 -35.85
CA ALA A 488 9.25 16.83 -35.16
C ALA A 488 10.38 16.49 -34.16
N GLU A 489 10.13 16.70 -32.86
CA GLU A 489 11.13 16.47 -31.80
C GLU A 489 10.83 15.21 -30.98
N THR A 490 11.90 14.51 -30.58
CA THR A 490 11.87 13.36 -29.67
C THR A 490 11.69 13.83 -28.23
N ILE A 491 11.37 12.92 -27.30
CA ILE A 491 11.27 13.25 -25.87
C ILE A 491 12.61 13.67 -25.23
N PHE A 492 13.73 13.45 -25.92
CA PHE A 492 15.07 13.83 -25.48
C PHE A 492 15.44 15.28 -25.84
N ALA A 493 14.76 15.91 -26.81
CA ALA A 493 15.12 17.25 -27.28
C ALA A 493 15.18 18.31 -26.16
N PRO A 494 14.23 18.37 -25.21
CA PRO A 494 14.33 19.31 -24.08
C PRO A 494 15.55 19.05 -23.19
N ALA A 495 15.90 17.79 -22.97
CA ALA A 495 17.07 17.43 -22.16
C ALA A 495 18.37 17.81 -22.87
N LEU A 496 18.47 17.55 -24.18
CA LEU A 496 19.62 17.94 -25.01
C LEU A 496 19.84 19.45 -25.03
N ASP A 497 18.77 20.24 -25.06
CA ASP A 497 18.88 21.70 -24.97
C ASP A 497 19.29 22.15 -23.56
N GLY A 498 18.67 21.59 -22.52
CA GLY A 498 18.99 21.88 -21.12
C GLY A 498 20.44 21.60 -20.76
N MET A 499 21.07 20.57 -21.34
CA MET A 499 22.48 20.22 -21.11
C MET A 499 23.46 21.35 -21.43
N LYS A 500 23.12 22.24 -22.38
CA LYS A 500 23.96 23.40 -22.74
C LYS A 500 24.13 24.40 -21.59
N HIS A 501 23.23 24.34 -20.62
CA HIS A 501 23.14 25.27 -19.50
C HIS A 501 23.55 24.65 -18.16
N VAL A 502 24.00 23.38 -18.15
CA VAL A 502 24.37 22.66 -16.91
C VAL A 502 25.58 23.27 -16.21
N LYS A 503 26.49 23.88 -16.97
CA LYS A 503 27.71 24.50 -16.45
C LYS A 503 27.65 26.03 -16.51
N SER A 504 28.27 26.67 -15.52
CA SER A 504 28.54 28.11 -15.55
C SER A 504 29.56 28.46 -16.64
N ALA A 505 29.77 29.76 -16.89
CA ALA A 505 30.81 30.23 -17.81
C ALA A 505 32.23 29.73 -17.43
N ASP A 506 32.47 29.49 -16.13
CA ASP A 506 33.72 28.97 -15.60
C ASP A 506 33.79 27.43 -15.59
N GLY A 507 32.80 26.75 -16.17
CA GLY A 507 32.78 25.29 -16.29
C GLY A 507 32.33 24.54 -15.04
N VAL A 508 31.80 25.24 -14.02
CA VAL A 508 31.34 24.65 -12.75
C VAL A 508 29.90 24.17 -12.88
N MET A 509 29.60 22.97 -12.37
CA MET A 509 28.26 22.38 -12.43
C MET A 509 27.25 23.17 -11.57
N LEU A 510 26.20 23.68 -12.21
CA LEU A 510 25.11 24.41 -11.58
C LEU A 510 24.04 23.43 -11.10
N THR A 511 23.56 23.62 -9.88
CA THR A 511 22.59 22.73 -9.23
C THR A 511 21.28 22.67 -10.02
N LYS A 512 20.66 23.83 -10.24
CA LYS A 512 19.31 23.88 -10.81
C LYS A 512 19.26 23.36 -12.26
N PRO A 513 20.13 23.81 -13.18
CA PRO A 513 20.21 23.26 -14.53
C PRO A 513 20.49 21.75 -14.59
N PHE A 514 21.39 21.22 -13.74
CA PHE A 514 21.65 19.77 -13.68
C PHE A 514 20.40 18.98 -13.27
N LEU A 515 19.72 19.42 -12.21
CA LEU A 515 18.49 18.78 -11.73
C LEU A 515 17.35 18.89 -12.73
N ASP A 516 17.24 20.00 -13.46
CA ASP A 516 16.24 20.17 -14.52
C ASP A 516 16.46 19.17 -15.66
N VAL A 517 17.69 18.96 -16.10
CA VAL A 517 18.01 17.90 -17.09
C VAL A 517 17.65 16.51 -16.56
N CYS A 518 17.97 16.20 -15.29
CA CYS A 518 17.59 14.93 -14.65
C CYS A 518 16.06 14.76 -14.53
N LYS A 519 15.29 15.84 -14.42
CA LYS A 519 13.82 15.77 -14.42
C LYS A 519 13.23 15.52 -15.79
N LEU A 520 13.84 16.12 -16.82
CA LEU A 520 13.37 16.00 -18.20
C LEU A 520 13.46 14.56 -18.73
N ILE A 521 14.25 13.68 -18.10
CA ILE A 521 14.30 12.26 -18.45
C ILE A 521 13.25 11.39 -17.73
N LEU A 522 12.62 11.87 -16.64
CA LEU A 522 11.60 11.09 -15.91
C LEU A 522 10.40 10.67 -16.77
N PRO A 523 9.90 11.48 -17.72
CA PRO A 523 8.85 11.06 -18.66
C PRO A 523 9.24 9.89 -19.55
N VAL A 524 10.54 9.65 -19.79
CA VAL A 524 11.02 8.46 -20.52
C VAL A 524 10.85 7.21 -19.65
N ILE A 525 11.11 7.34 -18.34
CA ILE A 525 10.92 6.27 -17.36
C ILE A 525 9.44 5.91 -17.22
N ASP A 526 8.54 6.89 -17.32
CA ASP A 526 7.08 6.63 -17.35
C ASP A 526 6.65 5.72 -18.50
N LYS A 527 7.41 5.69 -19.60
CA LYS A 527 7.10 4.83 -20.76
C LYS A 527 7.49 3.36 -20.54
N PHE A 528 8.17 3.04 -19.44
CA PHE A 528 8.36 1.66 -19.00
C PHE A 528 7.16 1.10 -18.21
N GLY A 529 6.08 1.89 -18.05
CA GLY A 529 4.86 1.45 -17.38
C GLY A 529 5.01 1.29 -15.86
N ALA A 530 4.04 0.64 -15.24
CA ALA A 530 3.96 0.48 -13.77
C ALA A 530 5.20 -0.21 -13.16
N ALA A 531 5.90 -1.03 -13.96
CA ALA A 531 7.09 -1.77 -13.54
C ALA A 531 8.25 -0.87 -13.05
N MET A 532 8.39 0.33 -13.63
CA MET A 532 9.45 1.28 -13.28
C MET A 532 8.97 2.42 -12.35
N ALA A 533 7.74 2.34 -11.82
CA ALA A 533 7.22 3.34 -10.89
C ALA A 533 8.08 3.49 -9.62
N LEU A 534 8.62 2.38 -9.12
CA LEU A 534 9.54 2.38 -7.97
C LEU A 534 10.87 3.10 -8.31
N VAL A 535 11.42 2.84 -9.49
CA VAL A 535 12.67 3.47 -9.98
C VAL A 535 12.46 4.96 -10.21
N LYS A 536 11.33 5.35 -10.80
CA LYS A 536 10.95 6.76 -10.96
C LYS A 536 10.80 7.46 -9.61
N SER A 537 10.15 6.81 -8.64
CA SER A 537 9.98 7.37 -7.30
C SER A 537 11.33 7.59 -6.60
N ASP A 538 12.26 6.66 -6.75
CA ASP A 538 13.61 6.77 -6.18
C ASP A 538 14.39 7.96 -6.79
N ILE A 539 14.47 8.02 -8.12
CA ILE A 539 15.14 9.13 -8.85
C ILE A 539 14.47 10.47 -8.52
N GLY A 540 13.13 10.52 -8.53
CA GLY A 540 12.36 11.72 -8.20
C GLY A 540 12.57 12.18 -6.76
N GLY A 541 12.66 11.24 -5.81
CA GLY A 541 12.97 11.52 -4.40
C GLY A 541 14.35 12.14 -4.22
N ASN A 542 15.37 11.60 -4.89
CA ASN A 542 16.73 12.12 -4.87
C ASN A 542 16.82 13.54 -5.48
N ILE A 543 16.15 13.78 -6.61
CA ILE A 543 16.04 15.11 -7.21
C ILE A 543 15.35 16.10 -6.25
N THR A 544 14.21 15.71 -5.67
CA THR A 544 13.43 16.58 -4.75
C THR A 544 14.26 16.94 -3.53
N ARG A 545 15.06 16.01 -3.01
CA ARG A 545 15.96 16.25 -1.89
C ARG A 545 17.01 17.32 -2.20
N LEU A 546 17.69 17.20 -3.35
CA LEU A 546 18.69 18.16 -3.81
C LEU A 546 18.05 19.54 -4.09
N GLU A 547 16.85 19.56 -4.68
CA GLU A 547 16.11 20.80 -4.91
C GLU A 547 15.67 21.49 -3.62
N ASN A 548 15.19 20.75 -2.63
CA ASN A 548 14.81 21.32 -1.34
C ASN A 548 16.01 22.01 -0.66
N LYS A 549 17.20 21.40 -0.76
CA LYS A 549 18.44 22.01 -0.28
C LYS A 549 18.77 23.27 -1.06
N TYR A 550 18.70 23.22 -2.40
CA TYR A 550 18.88 24.39 -3.25
C TYR A 550 17.93 25.54 -2.87
N LEU A 551 16.63 25.26 -2.74
CA LEU A 551 15.60 26.25 -2.40
C LEU A 551 15.78 26.85 -1.00
N SER A 552 16.43 26.14 -0.08
CA SER A 552 16.72 26.68 1.26
C SER A 552 17.68 27.86 1.21
N ASN A 553 18.60 27.89 0.24
CA ASN A 553 19.50 29.02 -0.01
C ASN A 553 20.07 28.95 -1.45
N PRO A 554 19.36 29.50 -2.45
CA PRO A 554 19.76 29.37 -3.86
C PRO A 554 21.13 29.94 -4.19
N THR A 555 21.53 31.03 -3.52
CA THR A 555 22.85 31.65 -3.70
C THR A 555 23.96 30.77 -3.14
N LYS A 556 23.75 30.18 -1.95
CA LYS A 556 24.76 29.30 -1.33
C LYS A 556 24.93 27.98 -2.09
N TYR A 557 23.83 27.44 -2.61
CA TYR A 557 23.80 26.15 -3.29
C TYR A 557 23.65 26.29 -4.81
N GLU A 558 24.08 27.42 -5.38
CA GLU A 558 24.09 27.64 -6.83
C GLU A 558 24.89 26.54 -7.55
N HIS A 559 26.04 26.17 -6.98
CA HIS A 559 26.87 25.07 -7.47
C HIS A 559 26.54 23.76 -6.79
N LEU A 560 26.47 22.68 -7.59
CA LEU A 560 26.00 21.37 -7.14
C LEU A 560 26.81 20.83 -5.97
N TYR A 561 28.13 20.96 -6.03
CA TYR A 561 29.03 20.40 -5.02
C TYR A 561 29.08 21.19 -3.71
N SER A 562 28.51 22.40 -3.66
CA SER A 562 28.47 23.20 -2.43
C SER A 562 27.68 22.51 -1.31
N MET A 563 26.59 21.81 -1.65
CA MET A 563 25.78 21.09 -0.65
C MET A 563 26.51 19.87 -0.08
N VAL A 564 27.29 19.17 -0.91
CA VAL A 564 28.06 18.01 -0.48
C VAL A 564 29.23 18.42 0.41
N LYS A 565 29.97 19.47 0.03
CA LYS A 565 31.07 20.00 0.84
C LYS A 565 30.61 20.38 2.25
N GLU A 566 29.46 21.06 2.36
CA GLU A 566 28.88 21.41 3.65
C GLU A 566 28.56 20.17 4.50
N GLU A 567 27.93 19.15 3.92
CA GLU A 567 27.59 17.93 4.65
C GLU A 567 28.82 17.10 5.03
N VAL A 568 29.88 17.14 4.23
CA VAL A 568 31.16 16.49 4.52
C VAL A 568 31.84 17.20 5.69
N ASP A 569 31.91 18.53 5.66
CA ASP A 569 32.47 19.36 6.73
C ASP A 569 31.69 19.19 8.04
N ALA A 570 30.36 19.09 7.94
CA ALA A 570 29.46 18.84 9.07
C ALA A 570 29.43 17.36 9.53
N LYS A 571 30.12 16.45 8.83
CA LYS A 571 30.10 14.99 9.06
C LYS A 571 28.70 14.35 8.99
N THR A 572 27.78 14.95 8.24
CA THR A 572 26.41 14.46 8.00
C THR A 572 26.23 13.81 6.63
N ALA A 573 27.26 13.84 5.76
CA ALA A 573 27.21 13.35 4.38
C ALA A 573 26.77 11.87 4.24
N LYS A 574 27.06 11.02 5.22
CA LYS A 574 26.69 9.59 5.19
C LYS A 574 25.26 9.29 5.65
N GLY A 575 24.51 10.29 6.11
CA GLY A 575 23.12 10.09 6.54
C GLY A 575 22.24 9.67 5.36
N SER A 576 21.27 8.77 5.58
CA SER A 576 20.39 8.27 4.52
C SER A 576 19.53 9.37 3.88
N SER A 577 19.20 10.41 4.64
CA SER A 577 18.49 11.61 4.19
C SER A 577 19.41 12.74 3.67
N SER A 578 20.73 12.52 3.58
CA SER A 578 21.67 13.56 3.16
C SER A 578 21.53 13.88 1.66
N CYS A 579 21.89 15.11 1.29
CA CYS A 579 21.99 15.53 -0.10
C CYS A 579 23.12 14.81 -0.83
N THR A 580 24.19 14.48 -0.11
CA THR A 580 25.32 13.70 -0.64
C THR A 580 24.88 12.30 -1.05
N ASN A 581 24.09 11.62 -0.22
CA ASN A 581 23.49 10.33 -0.56
C ASN A 581 22.51 10.49 -1.74
N GLY A 582 21.72 11.56 -1.75
CA GLY A 582 20.82 11.88 -2.86
C GLY A 582 21.55 12.08 -4.19
N LEU A 583 22.68 12.80 -4.19
CA LEU A 583 23.50 13.01 -5.38
C LEU A 583 24.13 11.70 -5.86
N LEU A 584 24.68 10.89 -4.94
CA LEU A 584 25.28 9.60 -5.28
C LEU A 584 24.29 8.66 -5.98
N TRP A 585 23.11 8.47 -5.39
CA TRP A 585 22.09 7.57 -5.94
C TRP A 585 21.49 8.13 -7.23
N LEU A 586 21.31 9.44 -7.33
CA LEU A 586 20.92 10.07 -8.59
C LEU A 586 21.97 9.83 -9.69
N THR A 587 23.26 10.02 -9.41
CA THR A 587 24.34 9.78 -10.38
C THR A 587 24.33 8.33 -10.87
N ARG A 588 24.24 7.35 -9.96
CA ARG A 588 24.25 5.92 -10.32
C ARG A 588 22.99 5.49 -11.08
N ALA A 589 21.82 6.02 -10.71
CA ALA A 589 20.60 5.75 -11.46
C ALA A 589 20.67 6.33 -12.88
N MET A 590 21.31 7.49 -13.04
CA MET A 590 21.57 8.07 -14.35
C MET A 590 22.61 7.29 -15.16
N ASP A 591 23.64 6.71 -14.54
CA ASP A 591 24.58 5.80 -15.23
C ASP A 591 23.85 4.59 -15.82
N PHE A 592 22.93 4.00 -15.05
CA PHE A 592 22.10 2.90 -15.51
C PHE A 592 21.28 3.29 -16.75
N LEU A 593 20.63 4.46 -16.72
CA LEU A 593 19.83 4.94 -17.87
C LEU A 593 20.69 5.20 -19.10
N VAL A 594 21.86 5.82 -18.94
CA VAL A 594 22.80 6.05 -20.04
C VAL A 594 23.28 4.72 -20.64
N GLU A 595 23.61 3.73 -19.80
CA GLU A 595 24.04 2.42 -20.29
C GLU A 595 22.90 1.65 -20.95
N LEU A 596 21.67 1.76 -20.44
CA LEU A 596 20.48 1.17 -21.05
C LEU A 596 20.24 1.75 -22.43
N PHE A 597 20.30 3.07 -22.55
CA PHE A 597 20.15 3.78 -23.81
C PHE A 597 21.23 3.40 -24.84
N ARG A 598 22.49 3.24 -24.42
CA ARG A 598 23.56 2.71 -25.30
C ARG A 598 23.25 1.29 -25.76
N ASN A 599 22.85 0.40 -24.85
CA ASN A 599 22.49 -0.97 -25.19
C ASN A 599 21.33 -1.03 -26.18
N LEU A 600 20.33 -0.16 -26.05
CA LEU A 600 19.18 -0.10 -26.97
C LEU A 600 19.56 0.32 -28.40
N ILE A 601 20.59 1.16 -28.56
CA ILE A 601 21.11 1.56 -29.87
C ILE A 601 22.05 0.50 -30.46
N HIS A 602 23.03 0.05 -29.67
CA HIS A 602 24.13 -0.79 -30.16
C HIS A 602 23.74 -2.25 -30.37
N HIS A 603 22.74 -2.73 -29.63
CA HIS A 603 22.26 -4.11 -29.68
C HIS A 603 20.80 -4.17 -30.09
N GLN A 604 20.54 -3.93 -31.38
CA GLN A 604 19.17 -3.88 -31.92
C GLN A 604 18.43 -5.22 -31.86
N ASP A 605 19.19 -6.31 -31.76
CA ASP A 605 18.74 -7.69 -31.64
C ASP A 605 18.39 -8.11 -30.21
N TRP A 606 18.74 -7.31 -29.20
CA TRP A 606 18.48 -7.65 -27.80
C TRP A 606 17.02 -7.37 -27.40
N ALA A 607 16.47 -8.27 -26.58
CA ALA A 607 15.23 -7.98 -25.86
C ALA A 607 15.46 -6.87 -24.82
N MET A 608 14.40 -6.12 -24.48
CA MET A 608 14.47 -5.05 -23.46
C MET A 608 14.98 -5.58 -22.11
N SER A 609 14.53 -6.75 -21.69
CA SER A 609 14.97 -7.41 -20.45
C SER A 609 16.48 -7.72 -20.46
N GLN A 610 17.03 -8.09 -21.61
CA GLN A 610 18.46 -8.34 -21.78
C GLN A 610 19.26 -7.04 -21.71
N ALA A 611 18.82 -6.00 -22.42
CA ALA A 611 19.43 -4.67 -22.39
C ALA A 611 19.48 -4.11 -20.96
N CYS A 612 18.35 -4.13 -20.24
CA CYS A 612 18.30 -3.68 -18.85
C CYS A 612 19.14 -4.53 -17.91
N THR A 613 19.16 -5.86 -18.07
CA THR A 613 19.96 -6.76 -17.22
C THR A 613 21.45 -6.50 -17.38
N ASP A 614 21.92 -6.31 -18.61
CA ASP A 614 23.31 -5.97 -18.89
C ASP A 614 23.68 -4.60 -18.29
N SER A 615 22.86 -3.57 -18.52
CA SER A 615 23.08 -2.23 -17.96
C SER A 615 23.14 -2.25 -16.44
N TYR A 616 22.27 -3.02 -15.79
CA TYR A 616 22.27 -3.21 -14.35
C TYR A 616 23.54 -3.87 -13.83
N ASN A 617 23.97 -4.95 -14.50
CA ASN A 617 25.18 -5.68 -14.12
C ASN A 617 26.43 -4.78 -14.17
N LYS A 618 26.52 -3.88 -15.16
CA LYS A 618 27.63 -2.95 -15.35
C LYS A 618 27.62 -1.75 -14.38
N THR A 619 26.45 -1.35 -13.88
CA THR A 619 26.28 -0.09 -13.15
C THR A 619 25.88 -0.30 -11.69
N LEU A 620 24.63 -0.69 -11.44
CA LEU A 620 24.00 -0.70 -10.12
C LEU A 620 24.32 -1.97 -9.30
N LYS A 621 24.52 -3.12 -9.95
CA LYS A 621 24.63 -4.42 -9.27
C LYS A 621 25.70 -4.48 -8.18
N GLN A 622 26.86 -3.88 -8.44
CA GLN A 622 27.97 -3.87 -7.48
C GLN A 622 27.66 -3.06 -6.21
N TRP A 623 26.69 -2.15 -6.31
CA TRP A 623 26.24 -1.29 -5.23
C TRP A 623 25.00 -1.85 -4.53
N HIS A 624 24.23 -2.71 -5.19
CA HIS A 624 22.97 -3.23 -4.65
C HIS A 624 23.17 -4.47 -3.76
N GLY A 625 22.46 -4.49 -2.63
CA GLY A 625 22.29 -5.68 -1.81
C GLY A 625 21.47 -6.79 -2.51
N TRP A 626 21.34 -7.94 -1.84
CA TRP A 626 20.55 -9.08 -2.34
C TRP A 626 19.08 -8.69 -2.61
N LEU A 627 18.49 -7.85 -1.76
CA LEU A 627 17.08 -7.47 -1.85
C LEU A 627 16.83 -6.56 -3.06
N ALA A 628 17.64 -5.52 -3.23
CA ALA A 628 17.59 -4.63 -4.38
C ALA A 628 17.89 -5.37 -5.69
N SER A 629 18.86 -6.29 -5.68
CA SER A 629 19.16 -7.16 -6.82
C SER A 629 18.02 -8.10 -7.20
N SER A 630 17.39 -8.73 -6.20
CA SER A 630 16.25 -9.62 -6.43
C SER A 630 15.04 -8.84 -6.96
N SER A 631 14.80 -7.65 -6.40
CA SER A 631 13.72 -6.75 -6.83
C SER A 631 13.91 -6.28 -8.27
N PHE A 632 15.15 -5.98 -8.66
CA PHE A 632 15.48 -5.65 -10.04
C PHE A 632 15.18 -6.82 -10.99
N THR A 633 15.57 -8.05 -10.65
CA THR A 633 15.27 -9.24 -11.48
C THR A 633 13.77 -9.44 -11.69
N VAL A 634 12.95 -9.16 -10.67
CA VAL A 634 11.48 -9.23 -10.79
C VAL A 634 10.95 -8.11 -11.67
N ALA A 635 11.42 -6.88 -11.49
CA ALA A 635 11.01 -5.75 -12.32
C ALA A 635 11.34 -5.98 -13.81
N MET A 636 12.44 -6.68 -14.12
CA MET A 636 12.83 -7.00 -15.50
C MET A 636 11.94 -8.02 -16.20
N LYS A 637 11.17 -8.81 -15.45
CA LYS A 637 10.12 -9.67 -16.03
C LYS A 637 8.93 -8.87 -16.54
N LEU A 638 8.82 -7.61 -16.13
CA LEU A 638 7.76 -6.68 -16.49
C LEU A 638 8.25 -5.57 -17.43
N ALA A 639 9.46 -5.70 -17.98
CA ALA A 639 10.00 -4.76 -18.94
C ALA A 639 9.15 -4.76 -20.24
N PRO A 640 8.89 -3.58 -20.84
CA PRO A 640 8.07 -3.48 -22.04
C PRO A 640 8.75 -4.10 -23.26
N ASP A 641 7.99 -4.32 -24.33
CA ASP A 641 8.57 -4.65 -25.63
C ASP A 641 9.48 -3.52 -26.14
N ARG A 642 10.63 -3.90 -26.72
CA ARG A 642 11.65 -2.96 -27.19
C ARG A 642 11.13 -2.04 -28.29
N THR A 643 10.39 -2.60 -29.25
CA THR A 643 9.90 -1.86 -30.42
C THR A 643 8.86 -0.85 -29.99
N LYS A 644 7.87 -1.28 -29.18
CA LYS A 644 6.87 -0.38 -28.58
C LYS A 644 7.53 0.74 -27.76
N PHE A 645 8.54 0.43 -26.96
CA PHE A 645 9.26 1.44 -26.17
C PHE A 645 9.92 2.50 -27.05
N LEU A 646 10.67 2.09 -28.08
CA LEU A 646 11.37 3.02 -28.97
C LEU A 646 10.41 3.86 -29.82
N GLU A 647 9.27 3.30 -30.26
CA GLU A 647 8.22 4.05 -30.96
C GLU A 647 7.62 5.16 -30.09
N VAL A 648 7.30 4.84 -28.84
CA VAL A 648 6.70 5.78 -27.89
C VAL A 648 7.67 6.89 -27.49
N VAL A 649 8.96 6.57 -27.38
CA VAL A 649 10.02 7.52 -27.00
C VAL A 649 10.49 8.35 -28.21
N GLY A 650 10.41 7.80 -29.41
CA GLY A 650 10.85 8.45 -30.65
C GLY A 650 9.90 9.48 -31.23
N GLY A 651 8.59 9.32 -31.00
CA GLY A 651 7.60 10.26 -31.54
C GLY A 651 7.69 10.36 -33.07
N LYS A 652 7.96 11.56 -33.60
CA LYS A 652 8.14 11.80 -35.06
C LYS A 652 9.59 12.10 -35.46
N GLY A 653 10.54 12.03 -34.54
CA GLY A 653 11.95 12.40 -34.73
C GLY A 653 12.90 11.21 -34.80
N ASP A 654 14.18 11.46 -35.05
CA ASP A 654 15.23 10.43 -35.04
C ASP A 654 15.67 10.11 -33.60
N VAL A 655 14.97 9.15 -33.00
CA VAL A 655 15.19 8.72 -31.61
C VAL A 655 16.59 8.19 -31.37
N ASN A 656 17.16 7.47 -32.33
CA ASN A 656 18.48 6.84 -32.14
C ASN A 656 19.57 7.91 -32.10
N SER A 657 19.52 8.90 -33.00
CA SER A 657 20.45 10.02 -32.99
C SER A 657 20.35 10.85 -31.71
N ASP A 658 19.15 11.09 -31.20
CA ASP A 658 18.97 11.89 -29.98
C ASP A 658 19.35 11.13 -28.71
N ILE A 659 19.10 9.82 -28.66
CA ILE A 659 19.62 8.95 -27.58
C ILE A 659 21.17 8.96 -27.60
N GLU A 660 21.79 8.84 -28.77
CA GLU A 660 23.26 8.84 -28.89
C GLU A 660 23.86 10.17 -28.43
N LYS A 661 23.27 11.30 -28.83
CA LYS A 661 23.66 12.63 -28.35
C LYS A 661 23.46 12.76 -26.84
N PHE A 662 22.36 12.23 -26.29
CA PHE A 662 22.08 12.29 -24.86
C PHE A 662 23.18 11.53 -24.09
N CYS A 663 23.46 10.29 -24.48
CA CYS A 663 24.49 9.46 -23.85
C CYS A 663 25.89 10.09 -23.95
N THR A 664 26.20 10.73 -25.08
CA THR A 664 27.51 11.38 -25.32
C THR A 664 27.66 12.64 -24.49
N ASN A 665 26.62 13.47 -24.41
CA ASN A 665 26.67 14.77 -23.74
C ASN A 665 26.45 14.69 -22.23
N PHE A 666 25.69 13.70 -21.76
CA PHE A 666 25.35 13.57 -20.34
C PHE A 666 26.40 12.80 -19.53
N ALA A 667 27.03 11.78 -20.13
CA ALA A 667 28.03 10.95 -19.45
C ALA A 667 29.21 11.75 -18.83
N PRO A 668 29.75 12.81 -19.46
CA PRO A 668 30.79 13.64 -18.84
C PRO A 668 30.35 14.31 -17.53
N PHE A 669 29.07 14.66 -17.37
CA PHE A 669 28.57 15.21 -16.10
C PHE A 669 28.55 14.15 -15.00
N LEU A 670 28.18 12.92 -15.34
CA LEU A 670 28.20 11.79 -14.40
C LEU A 670 29.64 11.44 -13.99
N GLU A 671 30.58 11.45 -14.93
CA GLU A 671 32.00 11.23 -14.64
C GLU A 671 32.56 12.30 -13.69
N GLU A 672 32.16 13.56 -13.88
CA GLU A 672 32.54 14.65 -12.97
C GLU A 672 31.95 14.45 -11.57
N ASN A 673 30.69 14.04 -11.46
CA ASN A 673 30.05 13.71 -10.18
C ASN A 673 30.79 12.58 -9.46
N HIS A 674 31.14 11.50 -10.16
CA HIS A 674 31.93 10.39 -9.59
C HIS A 674 33.31 10.84 -9.12
N LYS A 675 34.04 11.61 -9.93
CA LYS A 675 35.35 12.16 -9.55
C LYS A 675 35.26 13.02 -8.30
N PHE A 676 34.23 13.86 -8.22
CA PHE A 676 34.00 14.69 -7.04
C PHE A 676 33.64 13.86 -5.81
N LEU A 677 32.67 12.93 -5.91
CA LEU A 677 32.25 12.07 -4.80
C LEU A 677 33.40 11.20 -4.29
N ALA A 678 34.27 10.70 -5.17
CA ALA A 678 35.48 9.97 -4.80
C ALA A 678 36.49 10.88 -4.08
N SER A 679 36.66 12.13 -4.53
CA SER A 679 37.55 13.09 -3.86
C SER A 679 37.17 13.42 -2.41
N VAL A 680 35.89 13.21 -2.04
CA VAL A 680 35.38 13.40 -0.67
C VAL A 680 35.09 12.07 0.06
N GLY A 681 35.46 10.93 -0.53
CA GLY A 681 35.30 9.59 0.05
C GLY A 681 33.84 9.13 0.19
N MET A 682 32.96 9.56 -0.71
CA MET A 682 31.51 9.26 -0.70
C MET A 682 31.06 8.35 -1.85
N ASP A 683 31.98 7.90 -2.70
CA ASP A 683 31.75 7.03 -3.85
C ASP A 683 31.52 5.55 -3.49
N GLY A 684 32.00 5.10 -2.32
CA GLY A 684 31.95 3.71 -1.89
C GLY A 684 30.68 3.24 -1.16
N LEU A 685 29.66 4.09 -0.98
CA LEU A 685 28.44 3.72 -0.24
C LEU A 685 27.62 2.68 -1.02
N LYS A 686 27.13 1.62 -0.38
CA LYS A 686 26.27 0.59 -1.00
C LYS A 686 24.80 0.83 -0.67
N SER A 687 23.90 0.29 -1.49
CA SER A 687 22.47 0.22 -1.14
C SER A 687 22.37 -0.70 0.06
N SER A 688 21.63 -0.24 1.07
CA SER A 688 21.01 -1.11 2.05
C SER A 688 20.16 -2.16 1.34
#